data_AF-A0ABD4HHZ8-F1
#
_entry.id   AF-A0ABD4HHZ8-F1
#
_cell.length_a   1.000
_cell.length_b   1.000
_cell.length_c   1.000
_cell.angle_alpha   90.00
_cell.angle_beta   90.00
_cell.angle_gamma   90.00
#
_symmetry.space_group_name_H-M   'P 1'
#
loop_
_entity.id
_entity.type
_entity.pdbx_description
1 polymer ?
#
loop_
_entity_poly.entity_id
_entity_poly.type
_entity_poly.pdbx_seq_one_letter_code
_entity_poly.pdbx_strand_id
1 'polypeptide(L)'
;MSKQTKYFIYICALLPLLFLGNTGTVLAIEIESSSQTLTTETMNETSASNTSTTDSTSTVTSDSEGASNTSSSEKSSQESTKEETQASDESQQETQEEPEKIYDVQGGLDPSSRNRSDLKEQVGIQRRSLRSADVAFIEAGDPSTPSQDFIDVSSHNGIISVEQYKIIKSYGISSVVVKLTEATSYRNPLAASQIANAQAAGLVVHAYHYSWFTTEAQAKAEAEYFVKYAKELKLPTSALMVNDIEDNQIMGKADHTALSKVFANRIKELGYSNTHHYTGVLWVTQKAIDPAALGYSNVWIANYPYVPAGQKFTEYSAWQWTYNLSFPGVSGTFDMSSDYKKYFTGQGQGGAIPDNRYATITKDNYTIWQNFSWKKKADSKDYLGQTLQIKYRYEHINGSTYFSVYDNQGTWIGYINAGGTKTTDGAQGSWQSKETYVKFRSTGTVYRNFNFDSTAIVSEEMLRNLYKVTGTYRHFNGVVYDSVYDLNGKWIGYIDSAKLSVENQGPAISDGRYTTITSANYSIWQNFSWKMRASSSSYLHQTLKIKYRYEHLNGSVYFSLYDNQDNWVGYINANATKVADNAAGAVLSSGQYGTVTSKNYSIWQNFSWKEKNKSANVYGQTLQVKRYYNHFNGSTYYSLYDNRGTWQGYINSGGMKMADNAAGSAQSYHKKIKFTQNFPLWQNFNWKKKSTVTDAMKQETYEARYVYRHFNGSNYLSIYDNKGIWQGYINESATRQVN
;
A
#
# COMPACT_ATOMS: atom_id res chain seq x y z
N MET A 1 4.68 -39.56 18.56
CA MET A 1 3.44 -38.74 18.55
C MET A 1 3.45 -37.86 17.31
N SER A 2 2.34 -37.78 16.56
CA SER A 2 2.25 -37.03 15.30
C SER A 2 1.31 -35.83 15.45
N LYS A 3 1.67 -34.68 14.87
CA LYS A 3 0.80 -33.51 14.73
C LYS A 3 0.31 -33.44 13.28
N GLN A 4 -0.95 -33.79 13.03
CA GLN A 4 -1.60 -33.56 11.73
C GLN A 4 -2.18 -32.14 11.64
N THR A 5 -1.91 -31.47 10.53
CA THR A 5 -2.59 -30.25 10.11
C THR A 5 -4.01 -30.57 9.64
N LYS A 6 -5.03 -29.85 10.11
CA LYS A 6 -6.39 -29.92 9.57
C LYS A 6 -6.62 -28.82 8.54
N TYR A 7 -6.99 -29.19 7.33
CA TYR A 7 -7.62 -28.30 6.36
C TYR A 7 -9.14 -28.31 6.57
N PHE A 8 -9.78 -27.16 6.44
CA PHE A 8 -11.25 -27.07 6.35
C PHE A 8 -11.68 -27.19 4.89
N ILE A 9 -12.68 -28.04 4.63
CA ILE A 9 -13.39 -28.14 3.36
C ILE A 9 -14.86 -27.82 3.64
N TYR A 10 -15.40 -26.80 2.97
CA TYR A 10 -16.84 -26.53 3.00
C TYR A 10 -17.52 -27.35 1.90
N ILE A 11 -18.48 -28.17 2.29
CA ILE A 11 -19.43 -28.85 1.38
C ILE A 11 -20.79 -28.21 1.62
N CYS A 12 -21.36 -27.57 0.59
CA CYS A 12 -22.72 -27.06 0.65
C CYS A 12 -23.71 -28.19 0.36
N ALA A 13 -24.69 -28.38 1.24
CA ALA A 13 -25.77 -29.34 1.04
C ALA A 13 -26.93 -28.73 0.24
N LEU A 14 -27.52 -29.51 -0.66
CA LEU A 14 -28.75 -29.17 -1.38
C LEU A 14 -29.97 -29.73 -0.66
N LEU A 15 -31.05 -28.96 -0.61
CA LEU A 15 -32.36 -29.38 -0.11
C LEU A 15 -33.46 -28.57 -0.85
N PRO A 16 -34.34 -29.20 -1.65
CA PRO A 16 -35.43 -28.53 -2.33
C PRO A 16 -36.72 -28.54 -1.48
N LEU A 17 -37.55 -27.50 -1.61
CA LEU A 17 -38.94 -27.49 -1.12
C LEU A 17 -39.91 -26.95 -2.20
N LEU A 18 -41.21 -27.16 -1.99
CA LEU A 18 -42.22 -27.26 -3.06
C LEU A 18 -42.98 -25.97 -3.43
N PHE A 19 -43.66 -26.05 -4.57
CA PHE A 19 -44.51 -25.03 -5.20
C PHE A 19 -45.76 -24.62 -4.41
N LEU A 20 -46.18 -23.36 -4.61
CA LEU A 20 -47.56 -22.83 -4.73
C LEU A 20 -47.46 -21.28 -4.87
N GLY A 21 -48.09 -20.55 -5.80
CA GLY A 21 -48.75 -20.92 -7.06
C GLY A 21 -50.01 -20.09 -7.36
N ASN A 22 -49.97 -19.09 -8.28
CA ASN A 22 -51.12 -18.76 -9.14
C ASN A 22 -50.83 -17.89 -10.40
N THR A 23 -51.61 -18.16 -11.45
CA THR A 23 -52.00 -17.40 -12.67
C THR A 23 -51.46 -15.98 -12.97
N GLY A 24 -51.08 -15.71 -14.25
CA GLY A 24 -50.68 -14.37 -14.71
C GLY A 24 -50.69 -14.06 -16.23
N THR A 25 -51.46 -14.79 -17.07
CA THR A 25 -51.62 -14.59 -18.55
C THR A 25 -50.39 -14.72 -19.46
N VAL A 26 -50.66 -15.03 -20.74
CA VAL A 26 -49.67 -15.34 -21.80
C VAL A 26 -49.82 -14.38 -22.97
N LEU A 27 -48.72 -14.01 -23.62
CA LEU A 27 -48.70 -13.52 -24.99
C LEU A 27 -47.58 -14.26 -25.73
N ALA A 28 -47.95 -15.12 -26.67
CA ALA A 28 -47.04 -15.95 -27.44
C ALA A 28 -46.96 -15.47 -28.90
N ILE A 29 -45.76 -15.49 -29.47
CA ILE A 29 -45.53 -15.42 -30.91
C ILE A 29 -44.52 -16.53 -31.23
N GLU A 30 -44.91 -17.45 -32.09
CA GLU A 30 -44.07 -18.54 -32.59
C GLU A 30 -43.23 -18.07 -33.77
N ILE A 31 -41.97 -18.49 -33.85
CA ILE A 31 -41.27 -18.77 -35.10
C ILE A 31 -40.47 -20.07 -34.91
N GLU A 32 -40.48 -20.92 -35.94
CA GLU A 32 -40.02 -22.31 -35.89
C GLU A 32 -38.50 -22.48 -35.90
N SER A 33 -38.04 -23.71 -35.59
CA SER A 33 -36.65 -24.12 -35.71
C SER A 33 -36.25 -24.42 -37.16
N SER A 34 -35.06 -24.01 -37.57
CA SER A 34 -34.33 -24.66 -38.67
C SER A 34 -32.86 -24.82 -38.32
N SER A 35 -32.33 -26.02 -38.53
CA SER A 35 -30.94 -26.37 -38.27
C SER A 35 -30.17 -26.45 -39.58
N GLN A 36 -29.09 -25.67 -39.74
CA GLN A 36 -28.08 -25.97 -40.75
C GLN A 36 -26.67 -25.56 -40.33
N THR A 37 -25.70 -26.32 -40.84
CA THR A 37 -24.27 -26.22 -40.55
C THR A 37 -23.65 -24.97 -41.15
N LEU A 38 -22.76 -24.31 -40.40
CA LEU A 38 -21.83 -23.32 -40.93
C LEU A 38 -20.40 -23.85 -40.93
N THR A 39 -19.79 -23.84 -42.12
CA THR A 39 -18.41 -24.24 -42.38
C THR A 39 -17.42 -23.16 -41.94
N THR A 40 -16.29 -23.56 -41.35
CA THR A 40 -15.17 -22.65 -41.07
C THR A 40 -14.35 -22.43 -42.33
N GLU A 41 -14.44 -21.25 -42.94
CA GLU A 41 -13.48 -20.80 -43.95
C GLU A 41 -12.30 -20.06 -43.31
N THR A 42 -11.11 -20.29 -43.88
CA THR A 42 -9.85 -19.73 -43.39
C THR A 42 -9.50 -18.46 -44.17
N MET A 43 -9.55 -17.30 -43.52
CA MET A 43 -9.02 -16.06 -44.10
C MET A 43 -7.49 -16.11 -44.12
N ASN A 44 -6.91 -15.87 -45.29
CA ASN A 44 -5.49 -16.05 -45.60
C ASN A 44 -4.88 -14.70 -46.01
N GLU A 45 -4.02 -14.11 -45.16
CA GLU A 45 -3.38 -12.84 -45.47
C GLU A 45 -2.23 -13.00 -46.48
N THR A 46 -2.10 -12.03 -47.39
CA THR A 46 -1.20 -12.09 -48.55
C THR A 46 0.03 -11.19 -48.36
N SER A 47 1.21 -11.73 -48.65
CA SER A 47 2.49 -11.02 -48.51
C SER A 47 2.69 -9.89 -49.52
N ALA A 48 3.34 -8.80 -49.08
CA ALA A 48 4.03 -7.83 -49.94
C ALA A 48 5.42 -7.52 -49.35
N SER A 49 6.38 -7.12 -50.19
CA SER A 49 7.80 -6.95 -49.85
C SER A 49 8.40 -5.71 -50.54
N ASN A 50 9.61 -5.33 -50.13
CA ASN A 50 10.50 -4.28 -50.70
C ASN A 50 10.04 -2.84 -50.35
N THR A 51 10.89 -1.85 -50.02
CA THR A 51 12.34 -1.75 -49.68
C THR A 51 12.49 -0.47 -48.78
N SER A 52 13.63 0.05 -48.29
CA SER A 52 15.03 0.12 -48.75
C SER A 52 16.02 0.29 -47.57
N THR A 53 17.33 0.32 -47.84
CA THR A 53 18.43 0.63 -46.90
C THR A 53 18.89 2.09 -46.96
N THR A 54 19.40 2.62 -45.85
CA THR A 54 20.55 3.54 -45.85
C THR A 54 21.35 3.46 -44.55
N ASP A 55 22.69 3.52 -44.67
CA ASP A 55 23.63 3.50 -43.55
C ASP A 55 23.82 4.86 -42.85
N SER A 56 24.35 4.81 -41.63
CA SER A 56 25.49 5.66 -41.24
C SER A 56 26.29 5.01 -40.10
N THR A 57 27.61 4.97 -40.24
CA THR A 57 28.53 4.23 -39.36
C THR A 57 29.42 5.17 -38.54
N SER A 58 29.64 4.86 -37.27
CA SER A 58 30.80 5.38 -36.51
C SER A 58 31.34 4.38 -35.48
N THR A 59 32.28 3.56 -35.94
CA THR A 59 33.43 2.94 -35.23
C THR A 59 34.15 3.97 -34.31
N VAL A 60 34.96 3.71 -33.26
CA VAL A 60 35.60 2.54 -32.58
C VAL A 60 36.21 3.08 -31.23
N THR A 61 36.56 2.40 -30.11
CA THR A 61 37.08 1.04 -29.79
C THR A 61 36.88 0.67 -28.28
N SER A 62 37.36 -0.53 -27.89
CA SER A 62 38.06 -0.96 -26.62
C SER A 62 38.54 0.12 -25.62
N ASP A 63 38.77 -0.09 -24.31
CA ASP A 63 38.70 -1.22 -23.34
C ASP A 63 38.95 -0.64 -21.89
N SER A 64 39.10 -1.33 -20.74
CA SER A 64 39.13 -2.76 -20.31
C SER A 64 38.59 -2.93 -18.86
N GLU A 65 38.80 -4.11 -18.25
CA GLU A 65 38.67 -4.43 -16.82
C GLU A 65 39.73 -3.74 -15.91
N GLY A 66 39.47 -3.67 -14.59
CA GLY A 66 40.48 -3.37 -13.56
C GLY A 66 39.88 -2.99 -12.19
N ALA A 67 40.33 -3.58 -11.08
CA ALA A 67 39.76 -3.34 -9.74
C ALA A 67 40.80 -3.28 -8.60
N SER A 68 40.42 -2.60 -7.52
CA SER A 68 40.99 -2.62 -6.16
C SER A 68 42.20 -1.73 -5.81
N ASN A 69 41.96 -0.86 -4.81
CA ASN A 69 42.83 -0.40 -3.71
C ASN A 69 44.36 -0.24 -3.86
N THR A 70 44.82 0.99 -3.62
CA THR A 70 45.98 1.26 -2.73
C THR A 70 45.73 2.53 -1.90
N SER A 71 46.44 2.71 -0.78
CA SER A 71 46.26 3.82 0.17
C SER A 71 47.58 4.22 0.86
N SER A 72 47.84 5.52 0.98
CA SER A 72 48.78 6.12 1.95
C SER A 72 48.48 7.63 2.11
N SER A 73 48.18 8.28 3.23
CA SER A 73 48.36 8.08 4.70
C SER A 73 49.57 8.82 5.32
N GLU A 74 49.32 9.83 6.16
CA GLU A 74 50.08 10.31 7.36
C GLU A 74 49.41 11.61 7.90
N LYS A 75 49.38 11.96 9.21
CA LYS A 75 49.61 11.23 10.48
C LYS A 75 49.15 12.07 11.72
N SER A 76 48.92 11.40 12.86
CA SER A 76 48.99 11.93 14.26
C SER A 76 47.88 12.87 14.75
N SER A 77 47.42 12.86 16.03
CA SER A 77 47.62 11.90 17.15
C SER A 77 46.45 11.96 18.18
N GLN A 78 46.39 11.00 19.11
CA GLN A 78 45.36 10.80 20.16
C GLN A 78 45.77 11.47 21.52
N GLU A 79 45.15 11.33 22.72
CA GLU A 79 44.16 10.35 23.28
C GLU A 79 43.51 10.78 24.64
N SER A 80 42.37 10.16 25.03
CA SER A 80 41.83 9.79 26.39
C SER A 80 41.78 10.78 27.59
N THR A 81 40.67 11.00 28.35
CA THR A 81 39.87 10.19 29.34
C THR A 81 40.62 9.80 30.64
N LYS A 82 40.06 9.65 31.87
CA LYS A 82 38.67 9.46 32.42
C LYS A 82 38.67 9.65 33.98
N GLU A 83 37.48 9.77 34.62
CA GLU A 83 37.03 9.31 36.00
C GLU A 83 37.97 9.21 37.25
N GLU A 84 37.55 9.23 38.54
CA GLU A 84 36.32 9.67 39.30
C GLU A 84 36.54 9.49 40.85
N THR A 85 35.82 10.23 41.73
CA THR A 85 35.76 10.08 43.23
C THR A 85 37.08 10.30 44.02
N GLN A 86 37.22 10.35 45.37
CA GLN A 86 36.42 10.32 46.64
C GLN A 86 37.31 10.96 47.77
N ALA A 87 37.00 10.97 49.09
CA ALA A 87 35.97 11.65 49.91
C ALA A 87 36.36 11.58 51.42
N SER A 88 36.16 12.67 52.19
CA SER A 88 36.23 12.79 53.68
C SER A 88 36.05 14.26 54.15
N ASP A 89 35.76 14.65 55.40
CA ASP A 89 35.03 14.04 56.55
C ASP A 89 34.55 15.12 57.58
N GLU A 90 34.15 14.72 58.80
CA GLU A 90 33.33 15.38 59.84
C GLU A 90 33.73 16.73 60.53
N SER A 91 32.74 17.65 60.63
CA SER A 91 32.43 18.61 61.75
C SER A 91 33.42 19.76 62.06
N GLN A 92 33.06 21.01 62.43
CA GLN A 92 31.96 21.67 63.20
C GLN A 92 31.79 23.16 62.72
N GLN A 93 30.78 24.03 63.00
CA GLN A 93 29.41 24.01 63.56
C GLN A 93 28.71 25.40 63.24
N GLU A 94 27.75 25.88 64.04
CA GLU A 94 26.86 27.07 63.92
C GLU A 94 27.57 28.46 63.90
N THR A 95 27.00 29.59 63.41
CA THR A 95 25.60 30.08 63.50
C THR A 95 25.26 31.22 62.49
N GLN A 96 24.04 31.19 61.91
CA GLN A 96 23.21 32.29 61.32
C GLN A 96 23.74 33.26 60.23
N GLU A 97 22.80 33.71 59.37
CA GLU A 97 23.04 34.47 58.13
C GLU A 97 22.20 35.77 58.05
N GLU A 98 22.78 36.84 57.50
CA GLU A 98 22.18 37.92 56.67
C GLU A 98 23.23 39.06 56.52
N PRO A 99 23.14 39.96 55.52
CA PRO A 99 22.61 39.83 54.16
C PRO A 99 23.62 40.32 53.08
N GLU A 100 23.29 40.27 51.78
CA GLU A 100 23.37 41.45 50.89
C GLU A 100 22.69 41.27 49.51
N LYS A 101 22.61 42.38 48.77
CA LYS A 101 21.69 42.63 47.65
C LYS A 101 22.02 41.85 46.37
N ILE A 102 20.97 41.36 45.70
CA ILE A 102 21.02 40.87 44.33
C ILE A 102 20.45 41.93 43.38
N TYR A 103 21.12 42.14 42.24
CA TYR A 103 20.53 42.69 41.02
C TYR A 103 20.53 41.56 39.97
N ASP A 104 19.42 41.36 39.26
CA ASP A 104 19.36 40.42 38.13
C ASP A 104 18.93 41.14 36.83
N VAL A 105 19.34 40.58 35.70
CA VAL A 105 19.30 41.17 34.36
C VAL A 105 18.62 40.21 33.38
N GLN A 106 17.35 39.93 33.60
CA GLN A 106 16.50 39.19 32.66
C GLN A 106 15.17 39.91 32.40
N GLY A 107 14.69 39.83 31.14
CA GLY A 107 13.36 40.34 30.75
C GLY A 107 13.27 41.87 30.57
N GLY A 108 14.10 42.45 29.70
CA GLY A 108 14.03 43.88 29.36
C GLY A 108 12.67 44.31 28.81
N LEU A 109 11.84 44.91 29.67
CA LEU A 109 10.46 45.31 29.39
C LEU A 109 10.20 46.75 29.86
N ASP A 110 9.26 47.41 29.18
CA ASP A 110 8.88 48.81 29.42
C ASP A 110 8.33 49.01 30.85
N PRO A 111 8.73 50.05 31.61
CA PRO A 111 8.23 50.35 32.95
C PRO A 111 6.69 50.48 33.09
N SER A 112 5.97 50.74 31.99
CA SER A 112 4.50 50.72 31.95
C SER A 112 3.89 49.33 32.20
N SER A 113 4.67 48.25 32.07
CA SER A 113 4.25 46.85 32.22
C SER A 113 4.07 46.38 33.67
N ARG A 114 4.46 47.20 34.67
CA ARG A 114 4.66 46.79 36.08
C ARG A 114 3.41 46.34 36.86
N ASN A 115 2.22 46.41 36.28
CA ASN A 115 0.95 46.12 36.95
C ASN A 115 0.18 44.94 36.34
N ARG A 116 0.75 44.18 35.38
CA ARG A 116 0.08 43.01 34.77
C ARG A 116 -0.03 41.81 35.72
N SER A 117 -1.00 40.94 35.45
CA SER A 117 -1.27 39.72 36.21
C SER A 117 -0.13 38.70 36.16
N ASP A 118 0.59 38.66 35.03
CA ASP A 118 1.61 37.64 34.74
C ASP A 118 2.95 37.84 35.46
N LEU A 119 3.12 38.97 36.15
CA LEU A 119 4.36 39.34 36.86
C LEU A 119 4.24 39.24 38.39
N LYS A 120 3.23 38.54 38.92
CA LYS A 120 3.08 38.29 40.37
C LYS A 120 3.38 36.83 40.70
N GLU A 121 4.54 36.61 41.31
CA GLU A 121 4.89 35.35 41.97
C GLU A 121 3.90 35.04 43.10
N GLN A 122 3.65 33.76 43.37
CA GLN A 122 2.55 33.37 44.26
C GLN A 122 2.91 33.53 45.74
N VAL A 123 2.00 34.16 46.50
CA VAL A 123 1.31 33.59 47.68
C VAL A 123 0.45 34.68 48.34
N GLY A 124 -0.75 34.32 48.80
CA GLY A 124 -1.57 35.17 49.69
C GLY A 124 -2.96 35.50 49.17
N ILE A 125 -3.98 35.31 50.02
CA ILE A 125 -5.38 35.62 49.73
C ILE A 125 -5.61 37.13 49.91
N GLN A 126 -5.22 37.94 48.91
CA GLN A 126 -5.67 39.33 48.84
C GLN A 126 -7.03 39.43 48.16
N ARG A 127 -8.06 39.77 48.95
CA ARG A 127 -9.40 40.08 48.45
C ARG A 127 -9.33 41.26 47.47
N ARG A 128 -9.69 41.05 46.21
CA ARG A 128 -9.91 42.16 45.27
C ARG A 128 -11.19 42.91 45.68
N SER A 129 -11.14 44.23 45.64
CA SER A 129 -12.24 45.15 45.98
C SER A 129 -11.96 46.48 45.26
N LEU A 130 -12.92 47.27 44.76
CA LEU A 130 -14.38 47.30 44.89
C LEU A 130 -15.01 47.23 43.47
N ARG A 131 -16.32 47.01 43.20
CA ARG A 131 -17.52 47.36 43.98
C ARG A 131 -18.68 46.36 43.77
N SER A 132 -19.08 45.69 44.83
CA SER A 132 -20.48 45.36 45.16
C SER A 132 -20.54 45.10 46.68
N ALA A 133 -21.72 45.13 47.28
CA ALA A 133 -21.94 44.33 48.49
C ALA A 133 -21.79 42.85 48.09
N ASP A 134 -21.26 42.00 48.99
CA ASP A 134 -20.67 40.70 48.65
C ASP A 134 -21.55 39.85 47.72
N VAL A 135 -21.05 39.49 46.52
CA VAL A 135 -21.80 38.66 45.57
C VAL A 135 -22.13 37.32 46.23
N ALA A 136 -23.41 36.95 46.25
CA ALA A 136 -23.91 35.79 46.99
C ALA A 136 -23.15 34.51 46.64
N PHE A 137 -22.82 33.72 47.66
CA PHE A 137 -22.35 32.35 47.50
C PHE A 137 -23.54 31.47 47.11
N ILE A 138 -23.38 30.68 46.06
CA ILE A 138 -24.46 29.94 45.41
C ILE A 138 -24.08 28.47 45.25
N GLU A 139 -25.05 27.58 45.41
CA GLU A 139 -24.89 26.14 45.17
C GLU A 139 -25.47 25.75 43.81
N ALA A 140 -24.78 24.85 43.10
CA ALA A 140 -25.19 24.36 41.80
C ALA A 140 -26.57 23.68 41.84
N GLY A 141 -27.38 23.91 40.81
CA GLY A 141 -28.73 23.36 40.68
C GLY A 141 -29.86 24.19 41.31
N ASP A 142 -29.58 25.33 41.96
CA ASP A 142 -30.62 26.24 42.45
C ASP A 142 -31.49 26.81 41.30
N PRO A 143 -32.79 26.44 41.18
CA PRO A 143 -33.64 26.84 40.07
C PRO A 143 -34.16 28.29 40.16
N SER A 144 -33.83 29.03 41.22
CA SER A 144 -34.13 30.48 41.34
C SER A 144 -33.13 31.36 40.59
N THR A 145 -31.96 30.80 40.26
CA THR A 145 -30.85 31.47 39.57
C THR A 145 -31.07 31.55 38.04
N PRO A 146 -30.27 32.33 37.28
CA PRO A 146 -30.23 32.24 35.82
C PRO A 146 -29.69 30.85 35.39
N SER A 147 -29.81 30.50 34.11
CA SER A 147 -29.41 29.15 33.67
C SER A 147 -27.93 28.88 33.88
N GLN A 148 -27.65 27.68 34.39
CA GLN A 148 -26.32 27.16 34.65
C GLN A 148 -25.92 26.31 33.44
N ASP A 149 -25.43 26.95 32.39
CA ASP A 149 -25.21 26.32 31.07
C ASP A 149 -23.74 25.92 30.86
N PHE A 150 -22.82 26.81 31.24
CA PHE A 150 -21.37 26.58 31.14
C PHE A 150 -20.58 27.30 32.23
N ILE A 151 -19.37 26.80 32.47
CA ILE A 151 -18.37 27.42 33.35
C ILE A 151 -17.14 27.87 32.54
N ASP A 152 -16.34 28.74 33.15
CA ASP A 152 -14.99 29.05 32.67
C ASP A 152 -13.94 28.86 33.77
N VAL A 153 -12.69 28.54 33.36
CA VAL A 153 -11.62 28.10 34.26
C VAL A 153 -10.24 28.56 33.80
N SER A 154 -9.35 28.77 34.77
CA SER A 154 -7.96 29.17 34.59
C SER A 154 -7.04 28.40 35.56
N SER A 155 -5.75 28.77 35.64
CA SER A 155 -4.86 28.21 36.66
C SER A 155 -5.32 28.48 38.10
N HIS A 156 -6.20 29.47 38.34
CA HIS A 156 -6.72 29.79 39.67
C HIS A 156 -7.66 28.71 40.23
N ASN A 157 -8.35 27.94 39.38
CA ASN A 157 -9.21 26.83 39.80
C ASN A 157 -8.41 25.54 40.08
N GLY A 158 -7.09 25.55 39.86
CA GLY A 158 -6.22 24.40 40.06
C GLY A 158 -6.48 23.25 39.06
N ILE A 159 -6.06 22.04 39.45
CA ILE A 159 -6.29 20.82 38.66
C ILE A 159 -7.69 20.30 38.97
N ILE A 160 -8.58 20.36 37.98
CA ILE A 160 -9.91 19.75 38.03
C ILE A 160 -9.82 18.38 37.37
N SER A 161 -10.15 17.31 38.12
CA SER A 161 -10.12 15.93 37.64
C SER A 161 -11.30 15.58 36.73
N VAL A 162 -11.17 14.48 35.99
CA VAL A 162 -12.25 13.93 35.15
C VAL A 162 -13.54 13.70 35.96
N GLU A 163 -13.43 13.19 37.18
CA GLU A 163 -14.59 12.88 38.02
C GLU A 163 -15.24 14.14 38.60
N GLN A 164 -14.46 15.16 38.96
CA GLN A 164 -15.00 16.47 39.33
C GLN A 164 -15.73 17.13 38.14
N TYR A 165 -15.21 17.02 36.91
CA TYR A 165 -15.94 17.47 35.72
C TYR A 165 -17.21 16.66 35.44
N LYS A 166 -17.27 15.36 35.78
CA LYS A 166 -18.53 14.58 35.71
C LYS A 166 -19.54 15.04 36.77
N ILE A 167 -19.10 15.40 37.97
CA ILE A 167 -19.95 15.99 39.01
C ILE A 167 -20.51 17.33 38.50
N ILE A 168 -19.65 18.26 38.06
CA ILE A 168 -20.03 19.54 37.44
C ILE A 168 -21.09 19.31 36.34
N LYS A 169 -20.85 18.36 35.43
CA LYS A 169 -21.76 18.01 34.34
C LYS A 169 -23.12 17.44 34.81
N SER A 170 -23.18 16.75 35.95
CA SER A 170 -24.45 16.23 36.50
C SER A 170 -25.42 17.32 36.98
N TYR A 171 -24.93 18.56 37.21
CA TYR A 171 -25.78 19.73 37.46
C TYR A 171 -26.29 20.41 36.17
N GLY A 172 -26.05 19.82 34.99
CA GLY A 172 -26.53 20.29 33.69
C GLY A 172 -25.47 21.01 32.84
N ILE A 173 -24.33 21.36 33.44
CA ILE A 173 -23.22 22.06 32.77
C ILE A 173 -22.78 21.28 31.53
N SER A 174 -22.79 21.95 30.38
CA SER A 174 -22.56 21.31 29.08
C SER A 174 -21.21 21.66 28.46
N SER A 175 -20.57 22.75 28.88
CA SER A 175 -19.25 23.16 28.37
C SER A 175 -18.35 23.86 29.40
N VAL A 176 -17.07 23.99 29.05
CA VAL A 176 -16.01 24.66 29.82
C VAL A 176 -15.22 25.57 28.88
N VAL A 177 -15.00 26.85 29.24
CA VAL A 177 -14.08 27.75 28.54
C VAL A 177 -12.76 27.82 29.33
N VAL A 178 -11.64 27.42 28.72
CA VAL A 178 -10.34 27.31 29.41
C VAL A 178 -9.43 28.48 29.03
N LYS A 179 -8.87 29.21 30.02
CA LYS A 179 -7.83 30.23 29.77
C LYS A 179 -6.63 29.54 29.14
N LEU A 180 -6.19 29.97 27.96
CA LEU A 180 -4.97 29.43 27.35
C LEU A 180 -3.78 30.37 27.54
N THR A 181 -3.99 31.67 27.33
CA THR A 181 -2.92 32.67 27.24
C THR A 181 -3.35 34.02 27.81
N GLU A 182 -2.37 34.87 28.14
CA GLU A 182 -2.56 36.27 28.52
C GLU A 182 -1.40 37.09 27.96
N ALA A 183 -1.71 38.19 27.27
CA ALA A 183 -0.78 38.93 26.42
C ALA A 183 0.05 37.98 25.50
N THR A 184 1.30 38.32 25.20
CA THR A 184 2.24 37.46 24.44
C THR A 184 3.23 36.70 25.33
N SER A 185 2.97 36.62 26.64
CA SER A 185 3.93 36.14 27.65
C SER A 185 3.43 34.95 28.46
N TYR A 186 2.19 34.98 28.96
CA TYR A 186 1.67 33.94 29.84
C TYR A 186 0.94 32.83 29.07
N ARG A 187 1.17 31.58 29.49
CA ARG A 187 0.39 30.40 29.14
C ARG A 187 -0.12 29.75 30.41
N ASN A 188 -1.39 29.35 30.43
CA ASN A 188 -1.95 28.61 31.57
C ASN A 188 -1.29 27.22 31.67
N PRO A 189 -0.48 26.93 32.71
CA PRO A 189 0.24 25.66 32.83
C PRO A 189 -0.70 24.46 33.01
N LEU A 190 -1.95 24.70 33.42
CA LEU A 190 -2.96 23.66 33.63
C LEU A 190 -3.91 23.50 32.44
N ALA A 191 -3.79 24.31 31.38
CA ALA A 191 -4.70 24.24 30.24
C ALA A 191 -4.76 22.85 29.60
N ALA A 192 -3.61 22.17 29.46
CA ALA A 192 -3.54 20.84 28.87
C ALA A 192 -4.35 19.79 29.67
N SER A 193 -4.27 19.79 31.00
CA SER A 193 -5.02 18.86 31.85
C SER A 193 -6.47 19.29 32.03
N GLN A 194 -6.75 20.59 32.11
CA GLN A 194 -8.12 21.13 32.19
C GLN A 194 -8.92 20.79 30.92
N ILE A 195 -8.36 20.97 29.72
CA ILE A 195 -8.96 20.58 28.44
C ILE A 195 -9.18 19.06 28.39
N ALA A 196 -8.13 18.27 28.63
CA ALA A 196 -8.20 16.82 28.50
C ALA A 196 -9.20 16.19 29.48
N ASN A 197 -9.26 16.68 30.73
CA ASN A 197 -10.16 16.15 31.74
C ASN A 197 -11.62 16.54 31.48
N ALA A 198 -11.89 17.76 31.00
CA ALA A 198 -13.23 18.19 30.61
C ALA A 198 -13.73 17.40 29.38
N GLN A 199 -12.88 17.20 28.36
CA GLN A 199 -13.17 16.34 27.21
C GLN A 199 -13.45 14.88 27.63
N ALA A 200 -12.69 14.34 28.59
CA ALA A 200 -12.90 12.98 29.11
C ALA A 200 -14.19 12.82 29.95
N ALA A 201 -14.68 13.88 30.60
CA ALA A 201 -16.04 13.94 31.15
C ALA A 201 -17.13 14.14 30.06
N GLY A 202 -16.72 14.39 28.82
CA GLY A 202 -17.59 14.67 27.68
C GLY A 202 -18.26 16.03 27.76
N LEU A 203 -17.61 17.03 28.36
CA LEU A 203 -17.98 18.44 28.23
C LEU A 203 -17.46 18.98 26.91
N VAL A 204 -18.17 19.94 26.32
CA VAL A 204 -17.65 20.74 25.21
C VAL A 204 -16.57 21.68 25.77
N VAL A 205 -15.45 21.85 25.05
CA VAL A 205 -14.34 22.69 25.50
C VAL A 205 -14.04 23.78 24.49
N HIS A 206 -14.00 25.00 25.01
CA HIS A 206 -13.67 26.24 24.32
C HIS A 206 -12.49 26.93 25.01
N ALA A 207 -12.02 28.05 24.47
CA ALA A 207 -10.79 28.69 24.91
C ALA A 207 -10.93 30.20 25.05
N TYR A 208 -10.25 30.79 26.03
CA TYR A 208 -10.16 32.25 26.16
C TYR A 208 -8.73 32.78 26.32
N HIS A 209 -8.57 34.06 25.97
CA HIS A 209 -7.33 34.82 26.00
C HIS A 209 -7.56 36.19 26.62
N TYR A 210 -6.89 36.47 27.75
CA TYR A 210 -6.97 37.75 28.45
C TYR A 210 -6.04 38.76 27.77
N SER A 211 -6.62 39.77 27.13
CA SER A 211 -5.93 40.66 26.20
C SER A 211 -5.42 41.95 26.84
N TRP A 212 -4.27 42.41 26.34
CA TRP A 212 -3.55 43.58 26.82
C TRP A 212 -3.27 44.61 25.71
N PHE A 213 -3.77 44.37 24.49
CA PHE A 213 -3.50 45.23 23.34
C PHE A 213 -4.02 46.67 23.51
N THR A 214 -3.26 47.63 22.99
CA THR A 214 -3.69 49.03 22.74
C THR A 214 -3.36 49.49 21.32
N THR A 215 -2.85 48.57 20.48
CA THR A 215 -2.43 48.82 19.09
C THR A 215 -2.78 47.63 18.19
N GLU A 216 -2.90 47.87 16.88
CA GLU A 216 -3.19 46.82 15.89
C GLU A 216 -2.13 45.70 15.88
N ALA A 217 -0.86 46.07 16.07
CA ALA A 217 0.25 45.14 16.12
C ALA A 217 0.16 44.19 17.33
N GLN A 218 -0.18 44.72 18.52
CA GLN A 218 -0.40 43.90 19.71
C GLN A 218 -1.61 42.98 19.52
N ALA A 219 -2.73 43.48 18.99
CA ALA A 219 -3.94 42.67 18.74
C ALA A 219 -3.67 41.49 17.78
N LYS A 220 -2.80 41.68 16.78
CA LYS A 220 -2.35 40.59 15.89
C LYS A 220 -1.39 39.62 16.59
N ALA A 221 -0.43 40.12 17.36
CA ALA A 221 0.55 39.30 18.08
C ALA A 221 -0.11 38.43 19.19
N GLU A 222 -1.08 38.98 19.91
CA GLU A 222 -1.86 38.27 20.92
C GLU A 222 -2.73 37.17 20.29
N ALA A 223 -3.43 37.48 19.19
CA ALA A 223 -4.19 36.48 18.42
C ALA A 223 -3.28 35.34 17.88
N GLU A 224 -2.09 35.66 17.39
CA GLU A 224 -1.10 34.68 16.92
C GLU A 224 -0.58 33.80 18.06
N TYR A 225 -0.28 34.39 19.22
CA TYR A 225 0.21 33.68 20.40
C TYR A 225 -0.85 32.71 20.97
N PHE A 226 -2.10 33.16 21.04
CA PHE A 226 -3.26 32.37 21.46
C PHE A 226 -3.53 31.20 20.51
N VAL A 227 -3.65 31.45 19.20
CA VAL A 227 -3.91 30.39 18.21
C VAL A 227 -2.74 29.43 18.07
N LYS A 228 -1.49 29.89 18.25
CA LYS A 228 -0.33 29.01 18.33
C LYS A 228 -0.48 28.00 19.48
N TYR A 229 -0.79 28.45 20.70
CA TYR A 229 -0.92 27.54 21.84
C TYR A 229 -2.17 26.64 21.73
N ALA A 230 -3.29 27.15 21.20
CA ALA A 230 -4.47 26.32 20.90
C ALA A 230 -4.16 25.16 19.94
N LYS A 231 -3.32 25.40 18.91
CA LYS A 231 -2.85 24.34 17.99
C LYS A 231 -1.89 23.36 18.66
N GLU A 232 -0.97 23.83 19.51
CA GLU A 232 -0.09 22.95 20.31
C GLU A 232 -0.91 22.02 21.24
N LEU A 233 -1.97 22.56 21.84
CA LEU A 233 -2.93 21.82 22.69
C LEU A 233 -3.95 20.98 21.89
N LYS A 234 -3.88 20.97 20.55
CA LYS A 234 -4.78 20.24 19.64
C LYS A 234 -6.26 20.58 19.80
N LEU A 235 -6.58 21.82 20.17
CA LEU A 235 -7.95 22.31 20.19
C LEU A 235 -8.55 22.26 18.76
N PRO A 236 -9.80 21.82 18.57
CA PRO A 236 -10.42 21.77 17.25
C PRO A 236 -10.74 23.17 16.73
N THR A 237 -10.66 23.38 15.42
CA THR A 237 -10.87 24.69 14.75
C THR A 237 -12.31 25.22 14.78
N SER A 238 -13.25 24.40 15.25
CA SER A 238 -14.63 24.76 15.59
C SER A 238 -14.82 25.24 17.03
N ALA A 239 -13.82 25.10 17.90
CA ALA A 239 -13.87 25.64 19.25
C ALA A 239 -14.06 27.16 19.20
N LEU A 240 -14.85 27.67 20.13
CA LEU A 240 -15.12 29.08 20.30
C LEU A 240 -13.91 29.72 20.96
N MET A 241 -13.31 30.70 20.28
CA MET A 241 -12.14 31.43 20.75
C MET A 241 -12.61 32.77 21.34
N VAL A 242 -12.47 32.97 22.64
CA VAL A 242 -12.89 34.20 23.32
C VAL A 242 -11.71 35.17 23.45
N ASN A 243 -11.91 36.38 22.94
CA ASN A 243 -11.15 37.57 23.29
C ASN A 243 -11.71 38.13 24.61
N ASP A 244 -10.98 37.98 25.70
CA ASP A 244 -11.33 38.50 27.03
C ASP A 244 -10.66 39.88 27.20
N ILE A 245 -11.48 40.93 27.10
CA ILE A 245 -11.06 42.33 26.94
C ILE A 245 -11.70 43.19 28.04
N GLU A 246 -11.12 43.13 29.24
CA GLU A 246 -11.63 43.83 30.43
C GLU A 246 -10.59 44.53 31.33
N ASP A 247 -9.28 44.50 31.04
CA ASP A 247 -8.30 45.04 32.01
C ASP A 247 -8.40 46.56 32.19
N ASN A 248 -8.74 46.98 33.42
CA ASN A 248 -8.93 48.38 33.81
C ASN A 248 -7.72 49.29 33.51
N GLN A 249 -6.53 48.75 33.29
CA GLN A 249 -5.33 49.50 32.94
C GLN A 249 -5.23 49.87 31.47
N ILE A 250 -5.94 49.18 30.58
CA ILE A 250 -6.05 49.53 29.15
C ILE A 250 -7.39 50.19 28.80
N MET A 251 -8.40 50.08 29.66
CA MET A 251 -9.71 50.73 29.50
C MET A 251 -9.56 52.21 29.11
N GLY A 252 -10.17 52.61 27.99
CA GLY A 252 -10.15 53.99 27.48
C GLY A 252 -8.84 54.46 26.83
N LYS A 253 -7.79 53.61 26.74
CA LYS A 253 -6.50 53.98 26.10
C LYS A 253 -6.44 53.79 24.58
N ALA A 254 -7.40 53.09 23.99
CA ALA A 254 -7.49 52.83 22.55
C ALA A 254 -8.94 52.57 22.12
N ASP A 255 -9.21 52.52 20.81
CA ASP A 255 -10.45 51.95 20.28
C ASP A 255 -10.38 50.43 20.35
N HIS A 256 -10.74 49.89 21.51
CA HIS A 256 -10.79 48.45 21.75
C HIS A 256 -11.88 47.73 20.95
N THR A 257 -12.85 48.46 20.39
CA THR A 257 -13.86 47.91 19.48
C THR A 257 -13.22 47.58 18.13
N ALA A 258 -12.43 48.50 17.56
CA ALA A 258 -11.66 48.26 16.36
C ALA A 258 -10.58 47.19 16.56
N LEU A 259 -9.82 47.27 17.67
CA LEU A 259 -8.75 46.30 17.95
C LEU A 259 -9.29 44.89 18.23
N SER A 260 -10.45 44.76 18.88
CA SER A 260 -11.12 43.46 19.05
C SER A 260 -11.51 42.82 17.72
N LYS A 261 -11.92 43.63 16.72
CA LYS A 261 -12.18 43.14 15.35
C LYS A 261 -10.90 42.69 14.64
N VAL A 262 -9.79 43.41 14.84
CA VAL A 262 -8.46 43.02 14.32
C VAL A 262 -8.05 41.65 14.89
N PHE A 263 -8.14 41.49 16.20
CA PHE A 263 -7.86 40.22 16.90
C PHE A 263 -8.71 39.08 16.33
N ALA A 264 -10.03 39.26 16.23
CA ALA A 264 -10.94 38.24 15.72
C ALA A 264 -10.70 37.89 14.23
N ASN A 265 -10.44 38.88 13.39
CA ASN A 265 -10.07 38.65 11.99
C ASN A 265 -8.76 37.87 11.90
N ARG A 266 -7.76 38.16 12.76
CA ARG A 266 -6.49 37.44 12.76
C ARG A 266 -6.65 35.97 13.21
N ILE A 267 -7.49 35.70 14.21
CA ILE A 267 -7.83 34.32 14.61
C ILE A 267 -8.48 33.54 13.45
N LYS A 268 -9.37 34.19 12.71
CA LYS A 268 -10.03 33.63 11.52
C LYS A 268 -9.08 33.34 10.37
N GLU A 269 -8.15 34.26 10.06
CA GLU A 269 -7.05 34.03 9.10
C GLU A 269 -6.18 32.83 9.49
N LEU A 270 -5.92 32.65 10.79
CA LEU A 270 -5.12 31.55 11.33
C LEU A 270 -5.89 30.22 11.43
N GLY A 271 -7.15 30.17 11.01
CA GLY A 271 -7.93 28.95 10.81
C GLY A 271 -8.99 28.61 11.86
N TYR A 272 -9.22 29.47 12.86
CA TYR A 272 -10.30 29.31 13.84
C TYR A 272 -11.44 30.26 13.49
N SER A 273 -12.54 29.74 12.95
CA SER A 273 -13.59 30.58 12.34
C SER A 273 -14.64 31.14 13.32
N ASN A 274 -14.57 30.73 14.59
CA ASN A 274 -15.52 31.08 15.64
C ASN A 274 -14.83 31.96 16.71
N THR A 275 -15.23 33.21 16.85
CA THR A 275 -14.63 34.16 17.81
C THR A 275 -15.69 35.02 18.48
N HIS A 276 -15.61 35.14 19.79
CA HIS A 276 -16.47 35.98 20.64
C HIS A 276 -15.63 36.95 21.47
N HIS A 277 -16.30 37.94 22.06
CA HIS A 277 -15.70 38.93 22.95
C HIS A 277 -16.32 38.83 24.35
N TYR A 278 -15.50 38.61 25.37
CA TYR A 278 -15.90 38.68 26.77
C TYR A 278 -15.50 40.03 27.37
N THR A 279 -16.40 40.66 28.12
CA THR A 279 -16.14 41.95 28.78
C THR A 279 -17.19 42.26 29.86
N GLY A 280 -16.84 43.05 30.87
CA GLY A 280 -17.77 43.50 31.91
C GLY A 280 -18.68 44.67 31.48
N VAL A 281 -19.88 44.76 32.06
CA VAL A 281 -20.83 45.88 31.83
C VAL A 281 -20.21 47.26 32.13
N LEU A 282 -19.18 47.35 32.99
CA LEU A 282 -18.44 48.59 33.22
C LEU A 282 -17.80 49.12 31.92
N TRP A 283 -17.17 48.28 31.12
CA TRP A 283 -16.53 48.68 29.87
C TRP A 283 -17.52 49.21 28.84
N VAL A 284 -18.69 48.57 28.74
CA VAL A 284 -19.80 49.00 27.88
C VAL A 284 -20.37 50.35 28.34
N THR A 285 -20.64 50.51 29.64
CA THR A 285 -21.22 51.74 30.20
C THR A 285 -20.26 52.92 30.20
N GLN A 286 -18.94 52.68 30.31
CA GLN A 286 -17.89 53.69 30.11
C GLN A 286 -17.56 53.95 28.62
N LYS A 287 -18.22 53.25 27.69
CA LYS A 287 -17.97 53.32 26.23
C LYS A 287 -16.53 52.99 25.82
N ALA A 288 -15.83 52.17 26.62
CA ALA A 288 -14.52 51.65 26.27
C ALA A 288 -14.59 50.55 25.19
N ILE A 289 -15.77 49.95 24.99
CA ILE A 289 -16.08 48.97 23.94
C ILE A 289 -17.55 49.12 23.50
N ASP A 290 -17.84 48.89 22.22
CA ASP A 290 -19.21 48.92 21.66
C ASP A 290 -19.69 47.52 21.21
N PRO A 291 -20.56 46.85 22.01
CA PRO A 291 -21.18 45.58 21.64
C PRO A 291 -22.07 45.62 20.40
N ALA A 292 -22.67 46.76 20.04
CA ALA A 292 -23.47 46.87 18.83
C ALA A 292 -22.57 46.79 17.59
N ALA A 293 -21.43 47.48 17.60
CA ALA A 293 -20.43 47.42 16.54
C ALA A 293 -19.71 46.05 16.46
N LEU A 294 -19.59 45.30 17.56
CA LEU A 294 -19.10 43.90 17.54
C LEU A 294 -20.19 42.89 17.16
N GLY A 295 -21.47 43.27 17.26
CA GLY A 295 -22.64 42.42 17.19
C GLY A 295 -22.91 41.74 18.53
N TYR A 296 -24.03 42.07 19.18
CA TYR A 296 -24.41 41.56 20.51
C TYR A 296 -24.35 40.02 20.60
N SER A 297 -24.75 39.31 19.54
CA SER A 297 -24.70 37.84 19.43
C SER A 297 -23.28 37.24 19.50
N ASN A 298 -22.25 38.07 19.47
CA ASN A 298 -20.83 37.68 19.52
C ASN A 298 -20.18 38.11 20.85
N VAL A 299 -20.92 38.77 21.74
CA VAL A 299 -20.41 39.30 23.01
C VAL A 299 -20.96 38.48 24.18
N TRP A 300 -20.10 38.03 25.08
CA TRP A 300 -20.40 37.35 26.33
C TRP A 300 -20.18 38.36 27.46
N ILE A 301 -21.24 38.77 28.14
CA ILE A 301 -21.19 39.92 29.05
C ILE A 301 -21.04 39.46 30.51
N ALA A 302 -20.18 40.12 31.29
CA ALA A 302 -20.07 39.89 32.73
C ALA A 302 -20.79 40.97 33.55
N ASN A 303 -21.65 40.55 34.48
CA ASN A 303 -22.30 41.41 35.47
C ASN A 303 -22.87 40.60 36.63
N TYR A 304 -22.38 40.81 37.84
CA TYR A 304 -22.75 40.04 39.03
C TYR A 304 -23.72 40.83 39.95
N PRO A 305 -25.04 40.60 39.88
CA PRO A 305 -25.98 41.20 40.82
C PRO A 305 -25.89 40.51 42.19
N TYR A 306 -26.12 41.27 43.27
CA TYR A 306 -26.16 40.74 44.64
C TYR A 306 -27.15 39.57 44.80
N VAL A 307 -28.30 39.65 44.12
CA VAL A 307 -29.23 38.53 43.93
C VAL A 307 -29.37 38.26 42.42
N PRO A 308 -28.77 37.19 41.88
CA PRO A 308 -29.00 36.74 40.51
C PRO A 308 -30.33 36.00 40.46
N ALA A 309 -31.41 36.74 40.21
CA ALA A 309 -32.73 36.19 39.91
C ALA A 309 -33.17 36.60 38.51
N GLY A 310 -33.60 35.61 37.72
CA GLY A 310 -34.09 35.77 36.34
C GLY A 310 -33.00 36.06 35.30
N GLN A 311 -33.29 35.72 34.05
CA GLN A 311 -32.40 35.96 32.90
C GLN A 311 -32.30 37.45 32.55
N LYS A 312 -31.11 37.92 32.18
CA LYS A 312 -30.80 39.34 31.87
C LYS A 312 -29.80 39.40 30.73
N PHE A 313 -29.71 40.54 30.04
CA PHE A 313 -28.79 40.72 28.90
C PHE A 313 -29.01 39.69 27.77
N THR A 314 -30.26 39.26 27.55
CA THR A 314 -30.64 38.19 26.60
C THR A 314 -30.37 38.52 25.12
N GLU A 315 -30.10 39.78 24.81
CA GLU A 315 -29.62 40.27 23.51
C GLU A 315 -28.18 39.82 23.21
N TYR A 316 -27.36 39.58 24.23
CA TYR A 316 -25.98 39.11 24.14
C TYR A 316 -25.89 37.61 23.78
N SER A 317 -24.68 37.13 23.50
CA SER A 317 -24.41 35.70 23.23
C SER A 317 -24.62 34.83 24.48
N ALA A 318 -24.13 35.32 25.61
CA ALA A 318 -24.13 34.69 26.91
C ALA A 318 -23.98 35.75 28.02
N TRP A 319 -24.32 35.41 29.26
CA TRP A 319 -24.14 36.27 30.44
C TRP A 319 -23.44 35.49 31.56
N GLN A 320 -22.25 35.93 31.98
CA GLN A 320 -21.59 35.48 33.21
C GLN A 320 -22.19 36.25 34.40
N TRP A 321 -22.87 35.53 35.29
CA TRP A 321 -23.77 36.13 36.28
C TRP A 321 -23.32 35.95 37.73
N THR A 322 -22.33 35.08 37.99
CA THR A 322 -21.58 35.02 39.26
C THR A 322 -20.19 34.42 39.05
N TYR A 323 -19.26 34.78 39.94
CA TYR A 323 -17.95 34.12 40.12
C TYR A 323 -17.92 33.19 41.36
N ASN A 324 -19.04 33.11 42.08
CA ASN A 324 -19.14 32.59 43.44
C ASN A 324 -20.10 31.39 43.55
N LEU A 325 -20.18 30.58 42.49
CA LEU A 325 -20.94 29.32 42.50
C LEU A 325 -20.05 28.15 42.93
N SER A 326 -20.61 27.22 43.70
CA SER A 326 -19.95 25.99 44.14
C SER A 326 -20.73 24.75 43.68
N PHE A 327 -20.04 23.63 43.49
CA PHE A 327 -20.67 22.34 43.19
C PHE A 327 -20.46 21.38 44.37
N PRO A 328 -21.52 20.85 45.00
CA PRO A 328 -21.38 19.85 46.05
C PRO A 328 -20.55 18.65 45.57
N GLY A 329 -19.43 18.39 46.26
CA GLY A 329 -18.44 17.37 45.88
C GLY A 329 -17.23 17.89 45.09
N VAL A 330 -17.15 19.19 44.76
CA VAL A 330 -16.00 19.81 44.10
C VAL A 330 -15.53 21.04 44.88
N SER A 331 -14.27 21.02 45.34
CA SER A 331 -13.66 22.13 46.08
C SER A 331 -13.44 23.37 45.21
N GLY A 332 -13.70 24.55 45.78
CA GLY A 332 -13.52 25.85 45.13
C GLY A 332 -14.83 26.48 44.66
N THR A 333 -14.72 27.67 44.08
CA THR A 333 -15.82 28.34 43.36
C THR A 333 -15.50 28.43 41.87
N PHE A 334 -16.56 28.63 41.09
CA PHE A 334 -16.56 28.61 39.65
C PHE A 334 -17.34 29.80 39.10
N ASP A 335 -16.84 30.32 37.99
CA ASP A 335 -17.50 31.33 37.20
C ASP A 335 -18.62 30.66 36.39
N MET A 336 -19.83 31.23 36.41
CA MET A 336 -21.05 30.61 35.89
C MET A 336 -21.74 31.50 34.86
N SER A 337 -22.12 30.90 33.73
CA SER A 337 -22.73 31.59 32.60
C SER A 337 -23.99 30.91 32.06
N SER A 338 -24.90 31.75 31.56
CA SER A 338 -26.06 31.37 30.74
C SER A 338 -25.74 31.53 29.25
N ASP A 339 -26.10 30.56 28.40
CA ASP A 339 -25.83 30.55 26.95
C ASP A 339 -27.11 30.76 26.11
N TYR A 340 -27.37 32.02 25.75
CA TYR A 340 -28.61 32.42 25.08
C TYR A 340 -28.70 32.04 23.60
N LYS A 341 -27.58 31.65 22.98
CA LYS A 341 -27.51 31.38 21.54
C LYS A 341 -27.02 29.98 21.20
N LYS A 342 -26.63 29.19 22.22
CA LYS A 342 -26.09 27.83 22.12
C LYS A 342 -24.75 27.73 21.42
N TYR A 343 -23.96 28.81 21.46
CA TYR A 343 -22.61 28.85 20.88
C TYR A 343 -21.58 28.16 21.77
N PHE A 344 -21.78 28.18 23.09
CA PHE A 344 -20.91 27.51 24.06
C PHE A 344 -21.33 26.05 24.27
N THR A 345 -22.64 25.79 24.29
CA THR A 345 -23.26 24.51 24.68
C THR A 345 -23.76 23.62 23.52
N GLY A 346 -23.58 24.03 22.27
CA GLY A 346 -23.94 23.24 21.09
C GLY A 346 -23.27 21.86 21.04
N GLN A 347 -23.89 20.88 20.36
CA GLN A 347 -23.55 19.44 20.36
C GLN A 347 -22.20 19.04 19.69
N GLY A 348 -21.15 19.86 19.80
CA GLY A 348 -19.78 19.52 19.42
C GLY A 348 -19.48 19.41 17.91
N GLN A 349 -20.49 19.26 17.06
CA GLN A 349 -20.33 19.09 15.60
C GLN A 349 -19.80 20.33 14.83
N GLY A 350 -19.68 21.48 15.50
CA GLY A 350 -19.42 22.78 14.86
C GLY A 350 -20.62 23.31 14.07
N GLY A 351 -20.44 24.50 13.47
CA GLY A 351 -21.41 25.07 12.53
C GLY A 351 -21.37 24.36 11.18
N ALA A 352 -22.47 24.46 10.41
CA ALA A 352 -22.53 23.94 9.04
C ALA A 352 -21.76 24.89 8.10
N ILE A 353 -20.62 24.44 7.56
CA ILE A 353 -19.79 25.23 6.65
C ILE A 353 -20.10 24.80 5.21
N PRO A 354 -20.56 25.70 4.31
CA PRO A 354 -20.74 25.39 2.90
C PRO A 354 -19.45 24.90 2.24
N ASP A 355 -19.56 23.87 1.40
CA ASP A 355 -18.38 23.22 0.78
C ASP A 355 -18.53 23.05 -0.75
N ASN A 356 -19.69 22.60 -1.22
CA ASN A 356 -20.10 22.46 -2.63
C ASN A 356 -19.25 21.54 -3.52
N ARG A 357 -18.11 21.02 -3.06
CA ARG A 357 -17.28 20.03 -3.75
C ARG A 357 -17.92 18.63 -3.73
N TYR A 358 -17.25 17.67 -4.34
CA TYR A 358 -17.66 16.27 -4.37
C TYR A 358 -16.77 15.41 -3.47
N ALA A 359 -17.33 14.35 -2.90
CA ALA A 359 -16.63 13.32 -2.13
C ALA A 359 -16.79 11.97 -2.83
N THR A 360 -15.67 11.33 -3.18
CA THR A 360 -15.67 9.92 -3.61
C THR A 360 -15.43 9.04 -2.39
N ILE A 361 -16.24 8.01 -2.18
CA ILE A 361 -16.06 7.09 -1.05
C ILE A 361 -14.91 6.13 -1.36
N THR A 362 -13.88 6.09 -0.53
CA THR A 362 -12.63 5.36 -0.81
C THR A 362 -12.31 4.25 0.19
N LYS A 363 -13.10 4.13 1.27
CA LYS A 363 -12.98 3.09 2.29
C LYS A 363 -14.37 2.55 2.64
N ASP A 364 -14.44 1.26 2.94
CA ASP A 364 -15.67 0.49 3.21
C ASP A 364 -16.01 0.38 4.71
N ASN A 365 -15.03 0.65 5.57
CA ASN A 365 -15.09 0.47 7.02
C ASN A 365 -15.60 1.69 7.82
N TYR A 366 -16.25 2.65 7.16
CA TYR A 366 -16.85 3.84 7.80
C TYR A 366 -18.37 3.74 7.89
N THR A 367 -18.94 4.26 8.97
CA THR A 367 -20.41 4.42 9.11
C THR A 367 -20.85 5.76 8.53
N ILE A 368 -22.01 5.75 7.85
CA ILE A 368 -22.73 6.96 7.43
C ILE A 368 -23.84 7.20 8.47
N TRP A 369 -23.82 8.38 9.10
CA TRP A 369 -24.67 8.72 10.24
C TRP A 369 -25.92 9.53 9.84
N GLN A 370 -27.02 9.34 10.58
CA GLN A 370 -28.22 10.19 10.50
C GLN A 370 -28.07 11.48 11.31
N ASN A 371 -27.25 11.48 12.36
CA ASN A 371 -27.01 12.64 13.22
C ASN A 371 -25.71 12.50 14.00
N PHE A 372 -25.26 13.58 14.63
CA PHE A 372 -24.10 13.59 15.52
C PHE A 372 -24.37 12.99 16.92
N SER A 373 -25.61 12.52 17.16
CA SER A 373 -25.95 11.58 18.23
C SER A 373 -25.63 10.11 17.85
N TRP A 374 -24.81 9.90 16.81
CA TRP A 374 -24.30 8.60 16.35
C TRP A 374 -25.38 7.55 16.02
N LYS A 375 -26.55 7.98 15.54
CA LYS A 375 -27.53 7.07 14.96
C LYS A 375 -27.10 6.68 13.54
N LYS A 376 -26.76 5.40 13.30
CA LYS A 376 -26.36 4.89 11.97
C LYS A 376 -27.50 5.03 10.93
N LYS A 377 -27.14 5.38 9.68
CA LYS A 377 -28.02 5.45 8.51
C LYS A 377 -27.64 4.44 7.41
N ALA A 378 -26.35 4.25 7.14
CA ALA A 378 -25.83 3.26 6.18
C ALA A 378 -24.36 2.88 6.47
N ASP A 379 -23.78 1.94 5.71
CA ASP A 379 -22.33 1.67 5.67
C ASP A 379 -21.68 2.30 4.43
N SER A 380 -20.44 2.77 4.55
CA SER A 380 -19.69 3.33 3.40
C SER A 380 -19.40 2.30 2.30
N LYS A 381 -19.32 0.99 2.65
CA LYS A 381 -19.23 -0.12 1.70
C LYS A 381 -20.31 -0.08 0.60
N ASP A 382 -21.53 0.36 0.95
CA ASP A 382 -22.70 0.37 0.06
C ASP A 382 -22.57 1.47 -1.01
N TYR A 383 -21.69 2.44 -0.76
CA TYR A 383 -21.37 3.59 -1.61
C TYR A 383 -19.92 3.56 -2.12
N LEU A 384 -19.19 2.45 -1.98
CA LEU A 384 -17.76 2.39 -2.26
C LEU A 384 -17.45 2.75 -3.73
N GLY A 385 -16.52 3.68 -3.92
CA GLY A 385 -16.16 4.25 -5.22
C GLY A 385 -17.16 5.26 -5.79
N GLN A 386 -18.39 5.38 -5.25
CA GLN A 386 -19.36 6.36 -5.72
C GLN A 386 -18.93 7.79 -5.36
N THR A 387 -19.30 8.75 -6.21
CA THR A 387 -19.08 10.19 -5.99
C THR A 387 -20.39 10.87 -5.63
N LEU A 388 -20.39 11.54 -4.47
CA LEU A 388 -21.53 12.26 -3.89
C LEU A 388 -21.20 13.76 -3.77
N GLN A 389 -22.21 14.63 -3.80
CA GLN A 389 -22.01 16.07 -3.57
C GLN A 389 -21.97 16.38 -2.08
N ILE A 390 -20.99 17.17 -1.63
CA ILE A 390 -20.92 17.75 -0.29
C ILE A 390 -21.66 19.09 -0.32
N LYS A 391 -22.77 19.24 0.42
CA LYS A 391 -23.37 20.58 0.60
C LYS A 391 -22.72 21.32 1.76
N TYR A 392 -22.46 20.61 2.86
CA TYR A 392 -21.86 21.16 4.07
C TYR A 392 -20.80 20.24 4.66
N ARG A 393 -19.74 20.83 5.24
CA ARG A 393 -18.81 20.17 6.16
C ARG A 393 -19.01 20.66 7.60
N TYR A 394 -18.60 19.82 8.54
CA TYR A 394 -18.78 19.98 9.98
C TYR A 394 -17.48 19.58 10.67
N GLU A 395 -16.82 20.50 11.36
CA GLU A 395 -15.59 20.22 12.11
C GLU A 395 -15.97 19.80 13.54
N HIS A 396 -16.00 18.50 13.81
CA HIS A 396 -16.49 17.98 15.09
C HIS A 396 -15.42 18.02 16.18
N ILE A 397 -15.83 18.28 17.42
CA ILE A 397 -14.99 18.40 18.62
C ILE A 397 -14.18 17.13 19.00
N ASN A 398 -14.37 16.02 18.26
CA ASN A 398 -13.55 14.82 18.36
C ASN A 398 -12.36 14.84 17.37
N GLY A 399 -12.06 16.00 16.77
CA GLY A 399 -10.97 16.20 15.81
C GLY A 399 -11.25 15.69 14.40
N SER A 400 -12.49 15.29 14.07
CA SER A 400 -12.85 14.78 12.76
C SER A 400 -13.80 15.70 11.99
N THR A 401 -13.47 15.96 10.72
CA THR A 401 -14.38 16.57 9.75
C THR A 401 -15.43 15.55 9.29
N TYR A 402 -16.70 15.97 9.21
CA TYR A 402 -17.80 15.20 8.62
C TYR A 402 -18.44 15.97 7.46
N PHE A 403 -18.78 15.25 6.38
CA PHE A 403 -19.45 15.78 5.20
C PHE A 403 -20.91 15.35 5.16
N SER A 404 -21.83 16.31 4.98
CA SER A 404 -23.23 16.03 4.65
C SER A 404 -23.35 15.82 3.14
N VAL A 405 -23.50 14.55 2.76
CA VAL A 405 -23.39 14.07 1.37
C VAL A 405 -24.74 13.74 0.74
N TYR A 406 -24.84 14.01 -0.57
CA TYR A 406 -26.05 13.92 -1.38
C TYR A 406 -25.79 13.18 -2.70
N ASP A 407 -26.81 12.48 -3.21
CA ASP A 407 -26.76 11.82 -4.52
C ASP A 407 -27.16 12.77 -5.68
N ASN A 408 -27.21 12.21 -6.89
CA ASN A 408 -27.51 12.92 -8.13
C ASN A 408 -28.98 13.33 -8.30
N GLN A 409 -29.88 12.80 -7.46
CA GLN A 409 -31.29 13.19 -7.37
C GLN A 409 -31.51 14.29 -6.31
N GLY A 410 -30.44 14.65 -5.59
CA GLY A 410 -30.50 15.57 -4.45
C GLY A 410 -30.96 14.89 -3.15
N THR A 411 -31.05 13.57 -3.10
CA THR A 411 -31.37 12.79 -1.89
C THR A 411 -30.23 12.91 -0.90
N TRP A 412 -30.55 13.09 0.38
CA TRP A 412 -29.55 13.14 1.43
C TRP A 412 -29.14 11.75 1.94
N ILE A 413 -27.86 11.42 1.76
CA ILE A 413 -27.27 10.11 2.05
C ILE A 413 -26.77 10.01 3.50
N GLY A 414 -26.36 11.11 4.12
CA GLY A 414 -25.99 11.15 5.55
C GLY A 414 -24.80 12.04 5.86
N TYR A 415 -24.28 11.91 7.08
CA TYR A 415 -22.99 12.46 7.49
C TYR A 415 -21.91 11.37 7.42
N ILE A 416 -20.86 11.57 6.63
CA ILE A 416 -19.71 10.65 6.55
C ILE A 416 -18.42 11.34 7.02
N ASN A 417 -17.57 10.64 7.75
CA ASN A 417 -16.26 11.15 8.17
C ASN A 417 -15.36 11.35 6.94
N ALA A 418 -14.71 12.51 6.81
CA ALA A 418 -13.88 12.87 5.67
C ALA A 418 -12.76 11.84 5.40
N GLY A 419 -12.22 11.20 6.44
CA GLY A 419 -11.17 10.18 6.34
C GLY A 419 -11.58 8.89 5.63
N GLY A 420 -12.88 8.66 5.40
CA GLY A 420 -13.42 7.58 4.55
C GLY A 420 -13.56 7.94 3.07
N THR A 421 -13.15 9.15 2.67
CA THR A 421 -13.42 9.73 1.36
C THR A 421 -12.16 10.34 0.72
N LYS A 422 -12.28 10.74 -0.55
CA LYS A 422 -11.35 11.65 -1.23
C LYS A 422 -12.16 12.72 -1.96
N THR A 423 -11.88 14.00 -1.66
CA THR A 423 -12.64 15.13 -2.21
C THR A 423 -12.07 15.65 -3.52
N THR A 424 -12.93 16.19 -4.37
CA THR A 424 -12.60 16.79 -5.68
C THR A 424 -13.58 17.91 -6.02
N ASP A 425 -13.11 18.97 -6.67
CA ASP A 425 -13.98 20.09 -7.05
C ASP A 425 -14.89 19.75 -8.25
N GLY A 426 -14.43 18.83 -9.13
CA GLY A 426 -15.18 18.36 -10.28
C GLY A 426 -16.10 17.17 -10.00
N ALA A 427 -17.23 17.14 -10.71
CA ALA A 427 -18.32 16.15 -10.57
C ALA A 427 -17.93 14.72 -10.97
N GLN A 428 -16.82 14.53 -11.70
CA GLN A 428 -16.27 13.21 -12.03
C GLN A 428 -15.74 12.43 -10.84
N GLY A 429 -15.46 13.11 -9.73
CA GLY A 429 -14.90 12.47 -8.55
C GLY A 429 -13.42 12.10 -8.68
N SER A 430 -13.00 11.15 -7.85
CA SER A 430 -11.63 10.64 -7.84
C SER A 430 -11.42 9.48 -8.82
N TRP A 431 -10.31 9.55 -9.55
CA TRP A 431 -9.76 8.45 -10.34
C TRP A 431 -9.65 7.16 -9.55
N GLN A 432 -10.17 6.08 -10.12
CA GLN A 432 -10.06 4.72 -9.62
C GLN A 432 -9.26 3.89 -10.63
N SER A 433 -8.19 3.22 -10.17
CA SER A 433 -7.34 2.40 -11.05
C SER A 433 -8.12 1.20 -11.60
N LYS A 434 -7.98 0.94 -12.91
CA LYS A 434 -8.69 -0.14 -13.62
C LYS A 434 -7.91 -0.49 -14.89
N GLU A 435 -6.99 -1.43 -14.78
CA GLU A 435 -6.18 -1.92 -15.90
C GLU A 435 -6.93 -3.05 -16.64
N THR A 436 -7.44 -2.81 -17.85
CA THR A 436 -8.12 -3.85 -18.63
C THR A 436 -8.11 -3.59 -20.14
N TYR A 437 -8.17 -4.64 -20.97
CA TYR A 437 -8.32 -4.53 -22.42
C TYR A 437 -9.80 -4.52 -22.81
N VAL A 438 -10.17 -3.72 -23.80
CA VAL A 438 -11.56 -3.50 -24.20
C VAL A 438 -11.73 -3.34 -25.71
N LYS A 439 -12.94 -3.58 -26.20
CA LYS A 439 -13.40 -3.10 -27.51
C LYS A 439 -14.62 -2.21 -27.36
N PHE A 440 -14.84 -1.33 -28.34
CA PHE A 440 -16.07 -0.55 -28.44
C PHE A 440 -17.20 -1.42 -29.03
N ARG A 441 -18.37 -1.43 -28.37
CA ARG A 441 -19.54 -2.21 -28.82
C ARG A 441 -20.28 -1.60 -30.01
N SER A 442 -20.17 -0.28 -30.19
CA SER A 442 -20.92 0.50 -31.18
C SER A 442 -20.26 1.86 -31.41
N THR A 443 -20.56 2.50 -32.53
CA THR A 443 -20.19 3.90 -32.80
C THR A 443 -20.85 4.85 -31.79
N GLY A 444 -20.20 5.96 -31.46
CA GLY A 444 -20.77 6.96 -30.56
C GLY A 444 -19.75 7.96 -30.02
N THR A 445 -20.16 8.78 -29.05
CA THR A 445 -19.33 9.85 -28.48
C THR A 445 -18.28 9.33 -27.49
N VAL A 446 -17.05 9.81 -27.62
CA VAL A 446 -16.00 9.80 -26.59
C VAL A 446 -15.76 11.24 -26.14
N TYR A 447 -15.65 11.48 -24.84
CA TYR A 447 -15.46 12.82 -24.27
C TYR A 447 -13.98 13.11 -23.99
N ARG A 448 -13.59 14.39 -24.10
CA ARG A 448 -12.22 14.88 -23.84
C ARG A 448 -12.07 15.61 -22.51
N ASN A 449 -13.17 15.80 -21.78
CA ASN A 449 -13.23 16.33 -20.42
C ASN A 449 -14.58 15.94 -19.79
N PHE A 450 -14.84 16.41 -18.56
CA PHE A 450 -16.10 16.20 -17.84
C PHE A 450 -17.01 17.44 -17.82
N ASN A 451 -16.70 18.46 -18.62
CA ASN A 451 -17.68 19.48 -19.02
C ASN A 451 -18.59 18.95 -20.14
N PHE A 452 -18.14 17.90 -20.85
CA PHE A 452 -18.77 17.30 -22.03
C PHE A 452 -18.86 18.23 -23.26
N ASP A 453 -18.19 19.38 -23.22
CA ASP A 453 -18.10 20.38 -24.31
C ASP A 453 -17.13 19.98 -25.44
N SER A 454 -16.24 19.01 -25.20
CA SER A 454 -15.23 18.56 -26.14
C SER A 454 -15.30 17.05 -26.37
N THR A 455 -15.42 16.63 -27.63
CA THR A 455 -15.79 15.25 -28.02
C THR A 455 -15.02 14.74 -29.24
N ALA A 456 -15.03 13.42 -29.40
CA ALA A 456 -14.64 12.70 -30.61
C ALA A 456 -15.65 11.56 -30.88
N ILE A 457 -15.59 10.97 -32.08
CA ILE A 457 -16.49 9.87 -32.50
C ILE A 457 -15.70 8.55 -32.51
N VAL A 458 -16.29 7.49 -31.96
CA VAL A 458 -15.87 6.10 -32.20
C VAL A 458 -16.26 5.74 -33.64
N SER A 459 -15.27 5.59 -34.53
CA SER A 459 -15.50 5.16 -35.92
C SER A 459 -15.72 3.64 -36.02
N GLU A 460 -16.22 3.18 -37.17
CA GLU A 460 -16.36 1.74 -37.45
C GLU A 460 -15.03 0.97 -37.38
N GLU A 461 -13.92 1.64 -37.69
CA GLU A 461 -12.58 1.08 -37.56
C GLU A 461 -12.22 0.82 -36.09
N MET A 462 -12.59 1.73 -35.19
CA MET A 462 -12.38 1.57 -33.75
C MET A 462 -13.19 0.41 -33.16
N LEU A 463 -14.26 -0.05 -33.81
CA LEU A 463 -15.00 -1.25 -33.37
C LEU A 463 -14.23 -2.56 -33.62
N ARG A 464 -13.30 -2.56 -34.59
CA ARG A 464 -12.47 -3.73 -34.94
C ARG A 464 -11.24 -3.85 -34.03
N ASN A 465 -10.72 -2.71 -33.58
CA ASN A 465 -9.47 -2.59 -32.84
C ASN A 465 -9.63 -2.91 -31.33
N LEU A 466 -8.51 -3.25 -30.69
CA LEU A 466 -8.41 -3.48 -29.25
C LEU A 466 -7.78 -2.26 -28.56
N TYR A 467 -8.30 -1.90 -27.39
CA TYR A 467 -7.89 -0.73 -26.61
C TYR A 467 -7.57 -1.13 -25.17
N LYS A 468 -7.00 -0.20 -24.40
CA LYS A 468 -6.69 -0.36 -22.99
C LYS A 468 -7.38 0.71 -22.15
N VAL A 469 -8.04 0.29 -21.07
CA VAL A 469 -8.45 1.15 -19.96
C VAL A 469 -7.37 1.10 -18.89
N THR A 470 -7.06 2.26 -18.29
CA THR A 470 -6.12 2.38 -17.15
C THR A 470 -6.80 2.85 -15.86
N GLY A 471 -8.00 3.41 -15.97
CA GLY A 471 -8.79 3.84 -14.83
C GLY A 471 -10.16 4.37 -15.21
N THR A 472 -10.95 4.62 -14.17
CA THR A 472 -12.38 4.86 -14.27
C THR A 472 -12.83 5.95 -13.30
N TYR A 473 -13.91 6.65 -13.65
CA TYR A 473 -14.56 7.69 -12.87
C TYR A 473 -16.04 7.34 -12.69
N ARG A 474 -16.51 7.23 -11.44
CA ARG A 474 -17.93 7.01 -11.11
C ARG A 474 -18.59 8.37 -10.91
N HIS A 475 -18.84 9.07 -12.02
CA HIS A 475 -19.25 10.47 -12.04
C HIS A 475 -20.57 10.69 -11.29
N PHE A 476 -20.71 11.85 -10.67
CA PHE A 476 -21.92 12.30 -9.97
C PHE A 476 -23.18 12.38 -10.87
N ASN A 477 -23.11 12.10 -12.17
CA ASN A 477 -24.31 11.98 -13.01
C ASN A 477 -24.89 10.56 -13.00
N GLY A 478 -24.24 9.61 -12.32
CA GLY A 478 -24.62 8.18 -12.25
C GLY A 478 -23.96 7.30 -13.31
N VAL A 479 -23.26 7.90 -14.29
CA VAL A 479 -22.55 7.16 -15.35
C VAL A 479 -21.12 6.85 -14.91
N VAL A 480 -20.64 5.64 -15.23
CA VAL A 480 -19.25 5.24 -15.02
C VAL A 480 -18.48 5.48 -16.33
N TYR A 481 -17.44 6.29 -16.28
CA TYR A 481 -16.61 6.62 -17.44
C TYR A 481 -15.22 6.00 -17.32
N ASP A 482 -14.87 5.15 -18.28
CA ASP A 482 -13.52 4.61 -18.43
C ASP A 482 -12.65 5.53 -19.28
N SER A 483 -11.39 5.70 -18.88
CA SER A 483 -10.36 6.40 -19.67
C SER A 483 -9.65 5.41 -20.60
N VAL A 484 -9.89 5.56 -21.90
CA VAL A 484 -9.45 4.63 -22.94
C VAL A 484 -8.20 5.16 -23.63
N TYR A 485 -7.26 4.26 -23.92
CA TYR A 485 -6.01 4.47 -24.64
C TYR A 485 -5.89 3.44 -25.76
N ASP A 486 -5.18 3.76 -26.84
CA ASP A 486 -4.71 2.75 -27.79
C ASP A 486 -3.53 1.95 -27.21
N LEU A 487 -3.13 0.90 -27.92
CA LEU A 487 -2.06 -0.01 -27.51
C LEU A 487 -0.66 0.63 -27.56
N ASN A 488 -0.53 1.83 -28.14
CA ASN A 488 0.70 2.64 -28.13
C ASN A 488 0.72 3.65 -26.97
N GLY A 489 -0.33 3.68 -26.13
CA GLY A 489 -0.46 4.62 -25.02
C GLY A 489 -1.02 5.99 -25.40
N LYS A 490 -1.53 6.19 -26.62
CA LYS A 490 -2.20 7.43 -27.03
C LYS A 490 -3.61 7.47 -26.44
N TRP A 491 -3.95 8.58 -25.79
CA TRP A 491 -5.25 8.73 -25.13
C TRP A 491 -6.41 8.95 -26.12
N ILE A 492 -7.42 8.09 -26.03
CA ILE A 492 -8.62 8.10 -26.88
C ILE A 492 -9.75 8.92 -26.24
N GLY A 493 -9.82 9.00 -24.91
CA GLY A 493 -10.78 9.83 -24.19
C GLY A 493 -11.58 9.06 -23.12
N TYR A 494 -12.59 9.70 -22.55
CA TYR A 494 -13.53 9.11 -21.59
C TYR A 494 -14.77 8.57 -22.30
N ILE A 495 -15.16 7.33 -22.03
CA ILE A 495 -16.42 6.74 -22.53
C ILE A 495 -17.17 6.04 -21.41
N ASP A 496 -18.49 6.07 -21.48
CA ASP A 496 -19.39 5.24 -20.69
C ASP A 496 -19.00 3.75 -20.77
N SER A 497 -18.69 3.15 -19.61
CA SER A 497 -18.29 1.75 -19.47
C SER A 497 -19.28 0.76 -20.09
N ALA A 498 -20.57 1.08 -20.16
CA ALA A 498 -21.59 0.21 -20.76
C ALA A 498 -21.35 0.01 -22.28
N LYS A 499 -20.64 0.93 -22.94
CA LYS A 499 -20.33 0.88 -24.38
C LYS A 499 -19.10 0.03 -24.71
N LEU A 500 -18.48 -0.62 -23.71
CA LEU A 500 -17.28 -1.44 -23.86
C LEU A 500 -17.57 -2.94 -23.63
N SER A 501 -16.93 -3.81 -24.41
CA SER A 501 -16.68 -5.22 -24.01
C SER A 501 -15.35 -5.30 -23.28
N VAL A 502 -15.25 -6.17 -22.28
CA VAL A 502 -13.98 -6.49 -21.61
C VAL A 502 -13.40 -7.72 -22.28
N GLU A 503 -12.13 -7.65 -22.66
CA GLU A 503 -11.40 -8.71 -23.32
C GLU A 503 -10.34 -9.28 -22.36
N ASN A 504 -10.29 -10.60 -22.21
CA ASN A 504 -9.44 -11.26 -21.20
C ASN A 504 -7.93 -11.13 -21.47
N GLN A 505 -7.54 -10.70 -22.66
CA GLN A 505 -6.15 -10.62 -23.12
C GLN A 505 -5.91 -9.42 -24.04
N GLY A 506 -4.65 -8.99 -24.10
CA GLY A 506 -4.12 -8.01 -25.04
C GLY A 506 -4.03 -8.55 -26.48
N PRO A 507 -3.39 -7.78 -27.38
CA PRO A 507 -3.24 -8.18 -28.79
C PRO A 507 -2.38 -9.44 -28.94
N ALA A 508 -2.51 -10.11 -30.08
CA ALA A 508 -1.59 -11.17 -30.48
C ALA A 508 -0.25 -10.54 -30.92
N ILE A 509 0.77 -10.59 -30.06
CA ILE A 509 2.08 -10.02 -30.39
C ILE A 509 2.97 -11.11 -31.00
N SER A 510 3.47 -10.89 -32.21
CA SER A 510 4.40 -11.83 -32.88
C SER A 510 5.68 -12.02 -32.06
N ASP A 511 6.21 -13.25 -32.05
CA ASP A 511 7.38 -13.62 -31.24
C ASP A 511 8.39 -14.48 -32.02
N GLY A 512 7.94 -15.54 -32.70
CA GLY A 512 8.73 -16.35 -33.63
C GLY A 512 9.79 -17.29 -33.02
N ARG A 513 10.17 -17.09 -31.75
CA ARG A 513 11.17 -17.88 -31.02
C ARG A 513 10.64 -19.28 -30.65
N TYR A 514 11.50 -20.07 -30.00
CA TYR A 514 11.17 -21.39 -29.49
C TYR A 514 11.10 -21.38 -27.96
N THR A 515 10.40 -22.35 -27.37
CA THR A 515 10.41 -22.57 -25.93
C THR A 515 10.30 -24.04 -25.58
N THR A 516 11.01 -24.47 -24.54
CA THR A 516 10.93 -25.83 -24.02
C THR A 516 10.05 -25.83 -22.78
N ILE A 517 9.08 -26.74 -22.68
CA ILE A 517 8.23 -26.85 -21.49
C ILE A 517 9.04 -27.50 -20.36
N THR A 518 9.14 -26.82 -19.22
CA THR A 518 10.00 -27.20 -18.09
C THR A 518 9.23 -27.50 -16.80
N SER A 519 7.90 -27.29 -16.78
CA SER A 519 7.05 -27.66 -15.65
C SER A 519 5.84 -28.46 -16.11
N ALA A 520 5.53 -29.54 -15.39
CA ALA A 520 4.41 -30.45 -15.65
C ALA A 520 3.07 -29.99 -15.05
N ASN A 521 3.09 -28.93 -14.22
CA ASN A 521 1.98 -28.55 -13.35
C ASN A 521 1.11 -27.41 -13.93
N TYR A 522 1.04 -27.28 -15.26
CA TYR A 522 0.29 -26.22 -15.93
C TYR A 522 -0.70 -26.79 -16.94
N SER A 523 -1.84 -26.13 -17.10
CA SER A 523 -2.78 -26.40 -18.19
C SER A 523 -2.34 -25.69 -19.47
N ILE A 524 -2.52 -26.36 -20.60
CA ILE A 524 -2.50 -25.78 -21.94
C ILE A 524 -3.96 -25.55 -22.33
N TRP A 525 -4.31 -24.31 -22.67
CA TRP A 525 -5.68 -23.85 -22.86
C TRP A 525 -6.07 -23.77 -24.35
N GLN A 526 -7.35 -24.00 -24.64
CA GLN A 526 -7.96 -23.73 -25.95
C GLN A 526 -8.32 -22.24 -26.11
N ASN A 527 -8.62 -21.53 -25.01
CA ASN A 527 -8.96 -20.11 -25.04
C ASN A 527 -8.70 -19.43 -23.69
N PHE A 528 -8.76 -18.11 -23.68
CA PHE A 528 -8.68 -17.28 -22.47
C PHE A 528 -10.01 -17.24 -21.68
N SER A 529 -10.94 -18.14 -21.99
CA SER A 529 -12.11 -18.49 -21.16
C SER A 529 -11.85 -19.76 -20.33
N TRP A 530 -10.58 -20.16 -20.19
CA TRP A 530 -10.11 -21.31 -19.40
C TRP A 530 -10.68 -22.67 -19.81
N LYS A 531 -11.05 -22.85 -21.08
CA LYS A 531 -11.32 -24.20 -21.61
C LYS A 531 -9.99 -24.94 -21.79
N MET A 532 -9.73 -25.98 -21.00
CA MET A 532 -8.49 -26.76 -21.10
C MET A 532 -8.42 -27.55 -22.42
N ARG A 533 -7.21 -27.66 -22.99
CA ARG A 533 -6.90 -28.43 -24.21
C ARG A 533 -5.96 -29.61 -23.93
N ALA A 534 -4.95 -29.42 -23.07
CA ALA A 534 -4.02 -30.47 -22.64
C ALA A 534 -3.36 -30.12 -21.29
N SER A 535 -2.60 -31.07 -20.72
CA SER A 535 -1.66 -30.83 -19.62
C SER A 535 -0.26 -30.53 -20.16
N SER A 536 0.50 -29.66 -19.51
CA SER A 536 1.90 -29.42 -19.85
C SER A 536 2.79 -30.65 -19.59
N SER A 537 2.35 -31.57 -18.72
CA SER A 537 3.01 -32.86 -18.50
C SER A 537 3.13 -33.70 -19.78
N SER A 538 2.14 -33.63 -20.68
CA SER A 538 2.14 -34.34 -21.97
C SER A 538 3.21 -33.81 -22.95
N TYR A 539 3.73 -32.61 -22.71
CA TYR A 539 4.73 -31.93 -23.54
C TYR A 539 6.02 -31.61 -22.76
N LEU A 540 6.21 -32.20 -21.58
CA LEU A 540 7.37 -31.91 -20.73
C LEU A 540 8.67 -32.20 -21.47
N HIS A 541 9.61 -31.26 -21.38
CA HIS A 541 10.89 -31.25 -22.08
C HIS A 541 10.81 -31.21 -23.63
N GLN A 542 9.63 -31.06 -24.23
CA GLN A 542 9.51 -30.82 -25.67
C GLN A 542 9.76 -29.34 -25.99
N THR A 543 10.38 -29.06 -27.13
CA THR A 543 10.57 -27.70 -27.67
C THR A 543 9.54 -27.42 -28.75
N LEU A 544 8.80 -26.33 -28.56
CA LEU A 544 7.72 -25.87 -29.43
C LEU A 544 7.99 -24.44 -29.90
N LYS A 545 7.38 -24.03 -31.01
CA LYS A 545 7.51 -22.67 -31.56
C LYS A 545 6.47 -21.75 -30.95
N ILE A 546 6.87 -20.56 -30.50
CA ILE A 546 5.97 -19.47 -30.14
C ILE A 546 5.67 -18.70 -31.42
N LYS A 547 4.43 -18.75 -31.94
CA LYS A 547 4.03 -17.78 -32.98
C LYS A 547 3.69 -16.43 -32.35
N TYR A 548 2.90 -16.45 -31.28
CA TYR A 548 2.38 -15.26 -30.62
C TYR A 548 2.50 -15.33 -29.10
N ARG A 549 2.74 -14.18 -28.46
CA ARG A 549 2.57 -13.97 -27.01
C ARG A 549 1.39 -13.03 -26.75
N TYR A 550 0.78 -13.19 -25.58
CA TYR A 550 -0.37 -12.42 -25.11
C TYR A 550 -0.15 -12.02 -23.65
N GLU A 551 -0.43 -10.76 -23.32
CA GLU A 551 -0.56 -10.30 -21.94
C GLU A 551 -2.01 -10.49 -21.49
N HIS A 552 -2.24 -11.14 -20.34
CA HIS A 552 -3.59 -11.46 -19.85
C HIS A 552 -3.99 -10.57 -18.68
N LEU A 553 -5.30 -10.35 -18.48
CA LEU A 553 -5.86 -9.57 -17.35
C LEU A 553 -5.49 -10.08 -15.94
N ASN A 554 -4.82 -11.23 -15.82
CA ASN A 554 -4.33 -11.79 -14.56
C ASN A 554 -2.83 -11.49 -14.31
N GLY A 555 -2.24 -10.60 -15.11
CA GLY A 555 -0.82 -10.23 -15.02
C GLY A 555 0.16 -11.27 -15.56
N SER A 556 -0.31 -12.40 -16.10
CA SER A 556 0.56 -13.40 -16.72
C SER A 556 0.68 -13.24 -18.22
N VAL A 557 1.86 -13.58 -18.75
CA VAL A 557 2.09 -13.76 -20.19
C VAL A 557 1.74 -15.19 -20.60
N TYR A 558 1.06 -15.35 -21.73
CA TYR A 558 0.75 -16.64 -22.34
C TYR A 558 1.34 -16.75 -23.75
N PHE A 559 1.90 -17.92 -24.08
CA PHE A 559 2.44 -18.23 -25.40
C PHE A 559 1.49 -19.14 -26.17
N SER A 560 1.19 -18.79 -27.42
CA SER A 560 0.51 -19.67 -28.37
C SER A 560 1.55 -20.58 -29.03
N LEU A 561 1.55 -21.85 -28.63
CA LEU A 561 2.54 -22.83 -29.06
C LEU A 561 2.11 -23.62 -30.29
N TYR A 562 3.10 -23.95 -31.12
CA TYR A 562 2.97 -24.73 -32.35
C TYR A 562 4.03 -25.84 -32.38
N ASP A 563 3.68 -27.00 -32.93
CA ASP A 563 4.61 -28.12 -33.15
C ASP A 563 5.39 -27.98 -34.47
N ASN A 564 6.14 -29.02 -34.84
CA ASN A 564 7.01 -29.04 -36.01
C ASN A 564 6.36 -29.58 -37.29
N GLN A 565 5.05 -29.88 -37.26
CA GLN A 565 4.18 -29.92 -38.44
C GLN A 565 3.38 -28.60 -38.58
N ASP A 566 3.68 -27.61 -37.73
CA ASP A 566 2.97 -26.33 -37.59
C ASP A 566 1.51 -26.47 -37.12
N ASN A 567 1.15 -27.58 -36.46
CA ASN A 567 -0.14 -27.69 -35.77
C ASN A 567 -0.12 -26.81 -34.50
N TRP A 568 -1.27 -26.22 -34.19
CA TRP A 568 -1.43 -25.45 -32.97
C TRP A 568 -1.62 -26.35 -31.74
N VAL A 569 -0.73 -26.20 -30.75
CA VAL A 569 -0.76 -26.98 -29.50
C VAL A 569 -1.72 -26.35 -28.48
N GLY A 570 -1.72 -25.03 -28.33
CA GLY A 570 -2.57 -24.30 -27.39
C GLY A 570 -1.88 -23.09 -26.76
N TYR A 571 -2.56 -22.44 -25.80
CA TYR A 571 -1.97 -21.35 -24.99
C TYR A 571 -1.41 -21.90 -23.67
N ILE A 572 -0.14 -21.64 -23.35
CA ILE A 572 0.46 -21.98 -22.05
C ILE A 572 0.94 -20.71 -21.34
N ASN A 573 0.91 -20.71 -20.00
CA ASN A 573 1.54 -19.64 -19.21
C ASN A 573 3.07 -19.68 -19.40
N ALA A 574 3.69 -18.53 -19.65
CA ALA A 574 5.12 -18.43 -19.95
C ALA A 574 6.01 -19.09 -18.87
N ASN A 575 5.62 -18.99 -17.59
CA ASN A 575 6.33 -19.52 -16.43
C ASN A 575 6.41 -21.07 -16.39
N ALA A 576 5.64 -21.76 -17.25
CA ALA A 576 5.74 -23.21 -17.44
C ALA A 576 6.93 -23.63 -18.31
N THR A 577 7.64 -22.66 -18.92
CA THR A 577 8.51 -22.87 -20.08
C THR A 577 9.84 -22.11 -19.97
N LYS A 578 10.80 -22.46 -20.82
CA LYS A 578 12.07 -21.73 -20.97
C LYS A 578 12.35 -21.43 -22.44
N VAL A 579 12.30 -20.14 -22.78
CA VAL A 579 12.46 -19.60 -24.13
C VAL A 579 13.90 -19.76 -24.63
N ALA A 580 14.06 -19.95 -25.94
CA ALA A 580 15.34 -19.96 -26.65
C ALA A 580 15.19 -19.40 -28.07
N ASP A 581 16.17 -18.64 -28.52
CA ASP A 581 16.13 -17.92 -29.80
C ASP A 581 16.45 -18.81 -31.02
N ASN A 582 16.63 -20.13 -30.82
CA ASN A 582 16.92 -21.09 -31.87
C ASN A 582 16.22 -22.44 -31.63
N ALA A 583 16.13 -23.23 -32.70
CA ALA A 583 15.35 -24.46 -32.76
C ALA A 583 15.82 -25.59 -31.81
N ALA A 584 16.98 -25.48 -31.15
CA ALA A 584 17.40 -26.46 -30.13
C ALA A 584 16.58 -26.40 -28.85
N GLY A 585 15.92 -25.26 -28.58
CA GLY A 585 15.24 -25.03 -27.31
C GLY A 585 16.19 -24.80 -26.15
N ALA A 586 15.66 -24.91 -24.93
CA ALA A 586 16.42 -24.76 -23.71
C ALA A 586 17.32 -25.97 -23.44
N VAL A 587 18.49 -25.70 -22.85
CA VAL A 587 19.41 -26.73 -22.38
C VAL A 587 18.81 -27.52 -21.20
N LEU A 588 18.84 -28.85 -21.30
CA LEU A 588 18.46 -29.77 -20.23
C LEU A 588 19.72 -30.46 -19.70
N SER A 589 19.79 -30.70 -18.39
CA SER A 589 20.96 -31.32 -17.73
C SER A 589 20.92 -32.85 -17.80
N SER A 590 22.10 -33.49 -17.87
CA SER A 590 22.25 -34.91 -17.61
C SER A 590 23.58 -35.19 -16.92
N GLY A 591 23.65 -36.31 -16.20
CA GLY A 591 24.90 -36.87 -15.65
C GLY A 591 25.25 -38.25 -16.22
N GLN A 592 24.45 -38.74 -17.17
CA GLN A 592 24.59 -40.09 -17.74
C GLN A 592 25.79 -40.20 -18.70
N TYR A 593 26.08 -41.43 -19.07
CA TYR A 593 27.04 -41.78 -20.11
C TYR A 593 26.30 -42.33 -21.34
N GLY A 594 27.02 -42.52 -22.43
CA GLY A 594 26.54 -43.36 -23.51
C GLY A 594 27.63 -43.74 -24.49
N THR A 595 27.41 -44.86 -25.16
CA THR A 595 28.36 -45.45 -26.11
C THR A 595 27.94 -45.13 -27.52
N VAL A 596 28.84 -44.61 -28.35
CA VAL A 596 28.54 -44.31 -29.76
C VAL A 596 28.42 -45.62 -30.55
N THR A 597 27.21 -45.91 -31.05
CA THR A 597 26.83 -47.21 -31.65
C THR A 597 26.72 -47.18 -33.17
N SER A 598 26.84 -46.00 -33.79
CA SER A 598 26.86 -45.86 -35.27
C SER A 598 28.01 -44.97 -35.73
N LYS A 599 28.56 -45.28 -36.92
CA LYS A 599 29.65 -44.52 -37.57
C LYS A 599 29.16 -43.37 -38.44
N ASN A 600 27.87 -43.36 -38.77
CA ASN A 600 27.30 -42.59 -39.88
C ASN A 600 26.67 -41.26 -39.44
N TYR A 601 26.86 -40.84 -38.19
CA TYR A 601 26.32 -39.59 -37.66
C TYR A 601 27.37 -38.48 -37.64
N SER A 602 26.94 -37.27 -38.00
CA SER A 602 27.67 -36.05 -37.74
C SER A 602 27.70 -35.73 -36.24
N ILE A 603 28.84 -35.26 -35.76
CA ILE A 603 29.02 -34.63 -34.46
C ILE A 603 29.17 -33.13 -34.72
N TRP A 604 28.17 -32.36 -34.29
CA TRP A 604 28.01 -30.94 -34.64
C TRP A 604 28.74 -30.01 -33.67
N GLN A 605 29.24 -28.89 -34.17
CA GLN A 605 29.75 -27.78 -33.35
C GLN A 605 28.60 -26.95 -32.76
N ASN A 606 27.51 -26.77 -33.52
CA ASN A 606 26.37 -25.93 -33.14
C ASN A 606 25.09 -26.39 -33.83
N PHE A 607 23.95 -25.80 -33.44
CA PHE A 607 22.63 -26.04 -34.07
C PHE A 607 22.41 -25.23 -35.36
N SER A 608 23.46 -24.60 -35.89
CA SER A 608 23.54 -24.08 -37.26
C SER A 608 24.13 -25.13 -38.22
N TRP A 609 24.16 -26.40 -37.81
CA TRP A 609 24.65 -27.55 -38.58
C TRP A 609 26.10 -27.43 -39.09
N LYS A 610 26.96 -26.69 -38.38
CA LYS A 610 28.41 -26.76 -38.63
C LYS A 610 28.95 -28.07 -38.07
N GLU A 611 29.45 -28.96 -38.92
CA GLU A 611 30.06 -30.20 -38.47
C GLU A 611 31.40 -29.95 -37.74
N LYS A 612 31.64 -30.71 -36.67
CA LYS A 612 32.91 -30.73 -35.94
C LYS A 612 33.69 -32.03 -36.17
N ASN A 613 33.01 -33.17 -36.26
CA ASN A 613 33.63 -34.48 -36.49
C ASN A 613 32.59 -35.50 -37.01
N LYS A 614 33.03 -36.70 -37.40
CA LYS A 614 32.15 -37.87 -37.63
C LYS A 614 32.14 -38.80 -36.42
N SER A 615 31.00 -39.43 -36.15
CA SER A 615 30.84 -40.39 -35.04
C SER A 615 31.73 -41.64 -35.22
N ALA A 616 32.16 -41.95 -36.44
CA ALA A 616 33.18 -42.95 -36.74
C ALA A 616 34.46 -42.82 -35.87
N ASN A 617 34.90 -41.60 -35.59
CA ASN A 617 36.15 -41.33 -34.85
C ASN A 617 36.04 -41.56 -33.33
N VAL A 618 34.82 -41.70 -32.82
CA VAL A 618 34.52 -42.08 -31.43
C VAL A 618 33.69 -43.37 -31.33
N TYR A 619 33.61 -44.15 -32.43
CA TYR A 619 32.77 -45.34 -32.50
C TYR A 619 33.16 -46.39 -31.45
N GLY A 620 32.15 -46.91 -30.75
CA GLY A 620 32.30 -47.85 -29.64
C GLY A 620 32.84 -47.22 -28.35
N GLN A 621 33.26 -45.95 -28.33
CA GLN A 621 33.71 -45.28 -27.11
C GLN A 621 32.52 -44.84 -26.25
N THR A 622 32.69 -44.87 -24.93
CA THR A 622 31.73 -44.32 -23.98
C THR A 622 32.13 -42.91 -23.58
N LEU A 623 31.21 -41.96 -23.75
CA LEU A 623 31.40 -40.54 -23.50
C LEU A 623 30.38 -40.07 -22.45
N GLN A 624 30.69 -38.98 -21.74
CA GLN A 624 29.76 -38.40 -20.76
C GLN A 624 28.81 -37.42 -21.47
N VAL A 625 27.52 -37.52 -21.16
CA VAL A 625 26.46 -36.62 -21.63
C VAL A 625 26.12 -35.64 -20.51
N LYS A 626 26.73 -34.45 -20.53
CA LYS A 626 26.48 -33.42 -19.49
C LYS A 626 25.18 -32.63 -19.72
N ARG A 627 24.73 -32.55 -20.98
CA ARG A 627 23.61 -31.73 -21.44
C ARG A 627 22.91 -32.40 -22.61
N TYR A 628 21.61 -32.18 -22.76
CA TYR A 628 20.84 -32.57 -23.93
C TYR A 628 19.85 -31.48 -24.35
N TYR A 629 19.41 -31.57 -25.60
CA TYR A 629 18.48 -30.64 -26.24
C TYR A 629 17.45 -31.46 -27.03
N ASN A 630 16.17 -31.28 -26.76
CA ASN A 630 15.10 -31.84 -27.56
C ASN A 630 14.77 -30.81 -28.65
N HIS A 631 15.45 -30.93 -29.79
CA HIS A 631 15.40 -29.93 -30.85
C HIS A 631 14.05 -29.99 -31.58
N PHE A 632 13.55 -28.84 -32.03
CA PHE A 632 12.24 -28.67 -32.67
C PHE A 632 12.03 -29.59 -33.88
N ASN A 633 13.07 -30.05 -34.57
CA ASN A 633 12.97 -31.10 -35.61
C ASN A 633 12.61 -32.51 -35.10
N GLY A 634 12.23 -32.67 -33.82
CA GLY A 634 11.81 -33.94 -33.22
C GLY A 634 12.96 -34.84 -32.77
N SER A 635 14.22 -34.41 -32.93
CA SER A 635 15.40 -35.18 -32.51
C SER A 635 16.00 -34.67 -31.20
N THR A 636 16.33 -35.59 -30.28
CA THR A 636 17.20 -35.29 -29.14
C THR A 636 18.66 -35.27 -29.58
N TYR A 637 19.41 -34.27 -29.12
CA TYR A 637 20.86 -34.13 -29.31
C TYR A 637 21.61 -34.10 -27.97
N TYR A 638 22.69 -34.88 -27.88
CA TYR A 638 23.49 -35.06 -26.66
C TYR A 638 24.83 -34.34 -26.76
N SER A 639 25.19 -33.56 -25.71
CA SER A 639 26.46 -32.86 -25.61
C SER A 639 27.53 -33.78 -25.02
N LEU A 640 28.47 -34.20 -25.87
CA LEU A 640 29.47 -35.21 -25.57
C LEU A 640 30.75 -34.65 -24.97
N TYR A 641 31.28 -35.33 -23.95
CA TYR A 641 32.56 -35.04 -23.30
C TYR A 641 33.40 -36.32 -23.15
N ASP A 642 34.72 -36.22 -23.29
CA ASP A 642 35.66 -37.32 -23.03
C ASP A 642 36.13 -37.37 -21.57
N ASN A 643 37.02 -38.31 -21.27
CA ASN A 643 37.57 -38.56 -19.93
C ASN A 643 38.54 -37.48 -19.42
N ARG A 644 38.97 -36.55 -20.27
CA ARG A 644 39.76 -35.36 -19.93
C ARG A 644 38.86 -34.13 -19.74
N GLY A 645 37.55 -34.28 -19.98
CA GLY A 645 36.59 -33.18 -19.98
C GLY A 645 36.56 -32.40 -21.30
N THR A 646 37.26 -32.84 -22.34
CA THR A 646 37.22 -32.20 -23.66
C THR A 646 35.85 -32.39 -24.29
N TRP A 647 35.21 -31.29 -24.69
CA TRP A 647 33.92 -31.34 -25.38
C TRP A 647 34.10 -31.81 -26.82
N GLN A 648 33.43 -32.89 -27.19
CA GLN A 648 33.55 -33.53 -28.50
C GLN A 648 32.57 -32.94 -29.53
N GLY A 649 31.37 -32.54 -29.10
CA GLY A 649 30.33 -31.94 -29.95
C GLY A 649 28.92 -32.34 -29.52
N TYR A 650 27.95 -32.10 -30.41
CA TYR A 650 26.57 -32.58 -30.26
C TYR A 650 26.29 -33.74 -31.23
N ILE A 651 25.87 -34.91 -30.73
CA ILE A 651 25.44 -36.03 -31.58
C ILE A 651 23.91 -36.18 -31.50
N ASN A 652 23.28 -36.63 -32.59
CA ASN A 652 21.88 -37.07 -32.55
C ASN A 652 21.77 -38.35 -31.69
N SER A 653 20.71 -38.44 -30.89
CA SER A 653 20.43 -39.59 -30.00
C SER A 653 20.46 -40.95 -30.70
N GLY A 654 20.00 -41.07 -31.94
CA GLY A 654 20.06 -42.31 -32.73
C GLY A 654 21.48 -42.79 -33.07
N GLY A 655 22.52 -41.98 -32.82
CA GLY A 655 23.92 -42.34 -33.01
C GLY A 655 24.59 -43.03 -31.83
N MET A 656 23.93 -43.12 -30.68
CA MET A 656 24.50 -43.67 -29.44
C MET A 656 23.46 -44.40 -28.58
N LYS A 657 23.94 -45.27 -27.67
CA LYS A 657 23.12 -45.92 -26.66
C LYS A 657 23.50 -45.41 -25.27
N MET A 658 22.53 -44.78 -24.60
CA MET A 658 22.68 -44.25 -23.23
C MET A 658 22.93 -45.36 -22.20
N ALA A 659 23.60 -45.01 -21.10
CA ALA A 659 23.92 -45.89 -19.99
C ALA A 659 24.08 -45.10 -18.67
N ASP A 660 23.64 -45.68 -17.56
CA ASP A 660 23.61 -45.02 -16.25
C ASP A 660 24.97 -45.00 -15.53
N ASN A 661 26.01 -45.60 -16.11
CA ASN A 661 27.34 -45.67 -15.52
C ASN A 661 28.47 -45.60 -16.57
N ALA A 662 29.68 -45.32 -16.07
CA ALA A 662 30.87 -45.02 -16.86
C ALA A 662 31.37 -46.16 -17.78
N ALA A 663 30.88 -47.39 -17.64
CA ALA A 663 31.23 -48.50 -18.55
C ALA A 663 30.53 -48.44 -19.91
N GLY A 664 29.40 -47.75 -19.98
CA GLY A 664 28.59 -47.65 -21.19
C GLY A 664 27.85 -48.95 -21.52
N SER A 665 27.55 -49.13 -22.80
CA SER A 665 26.89 -50.32 -23.34
C SER A 665 27.90 -51.41 -23.72
N ALA A 666 27.56 -52.65 -23.36
CA ALA A 666 28.23 -53.85 -23.83
C ALA A 666 28.26 -53.91 -25.36
N GLN A 667 29.45 -54.13 -25.93
CA GLN A 667 29.66 -54.40 -27.36
C GLN A 667 30.00 -55.88 -27.55
N SER A 668 29.40 -56.52 -28.56
CA SER A 668 29.73 -57.90 -28.93
C SER A 668 31.19 -58.03 -29.35
N TYR A 669 31.87 -59.09 -28.89
CA TYR A 669 33.32 -59.28 -29.08
C TYR A 669 33.66 -60.72 -29.45
N HIS A 670 33.12 -61.70 -28.71
CA HIS A 670 33.29 -63.17 -28.91
C HIS A 670 34.70 -63.57 -29.35
N LYS A 671 35.70 -63.27 -28.51
CA LYS A 671 37.09 -63.70 -28.71
C LYS A 671 37.51 -64.70 -27.65
N LYS A 672 38.28 -65.72 -28.03
CA LYS A 672 39.02 -66.53 -27.06
C LYS A 672 40.20 -65.71 -26.53
N ILE A 673 40.42 -65.73 -25.23
CA ILE A 673 41.53 -65.05 -24.58
C ILE A 673 42.24 -65.97 -23.59
N LYS A 674 43.50 -65.65 -23.29
CA LYS A 674 44.22 -66.09 -22.08
C LYS A 674 44.64 -64.88 -21.26
N PHE A 675 44.71 -65.03 -19.94
CA PHE A 675 45.28 -64.00 -19.07
C PHE A 675 46.81 -63.93 -19.22
N THR A 676 47.37 -62.73 -19.14
CA THR A 676 48.82 -62.49 -19.24
C THR A 676 49.48 -62.25 -17.89
N GLN A 677 48.75 -61.73 -16.91
CA GLN A 677 49.27 -61.28 -15.62
C GLN A 677 48.25 -61.45 -14.48
N ASN A 678 48.71 -61.35 -13.22
CA ASN A 678 47.80 -61.34 -12.07
C ASN A 678 47.05 -60.00 -12.05
N PHE A 679 45.73 -60.03 -12.22
CA PHE A 679 44.90 -58.84 -12.28
C PHE A 679 43.56 -59.06 -11.56
N PRO A 680 42.93 -58.03 -10.95
CA PRO A 680 41.61 -58.16 -10.35
C PRO A 680 40.53 -58.53 -11.37
N LEU A 681 39.69 -59.50 -11.03
CA LEU A 681 38.42 -59.74 -11.71
C LEU A 681 37.33 -59.00 -10.94
N TRP A 682 36.64 -58.08 -11.61
CA TRP A 682 35.62 -57.21 -11.00
C TRP A 682 34.23 -57.84 -11.11
N GLN A 683 33.41 -57.67 -10.07
CA GLN A 683 31.99 -58.05 -10.07
C GLN A 683 31.13 -57.04 -10.84
N ASN A 684 31.51 -55.77 -10.81
CA ASN A 684 30.79 -54.66 -11.47
C ASN A 684 31.73 -53.47 -11.69
N PHE A 685 31.22 -52.44 -12.39
CA PHE A 685 31.94 -51.21 -12.69
C PHE A 685 31.95 -50.17 -11.54
N ASN A 686 31.44 -50.55 -10.36
CA ASN A 686 31.68 -49.85 -9.10
C ASN A 686 32.96 -50.39 -8.39
N TRP A 687 33.84 -51.05 -9.15
CA TRP A 687 35.11 -51.64 -8.69
C TRP A 687 35.00 -52.60 -7.51
N LYS A 688 33.86 -53.26 -7.32
CA LYS A 688 33.75 -54.35 -6.36
C LYS A 688 34.54 -55.55 -6.88
N LYS A 689 35.63 -55.93 -6.22
CA LYS A 689 36.44 -57.11 -6.58
C LYS A 689 35.62 -58.40 -6.38
N LYS A 690 35.69 -59.32 -7.35
CA LYS A 690 35.12 -60.67 -7.29
C LYS A 690 36.20 -61.71 -6.96
N SER A 691 37.35 -61.62 -7.62
CA SER A 691 38.51 -62.49 -7.40
C SER A 691 39.79 -61.84 -7.99
N THR A 692 40.87 -62.61 -8.08
CA THR A 692 42.09 -62.24 -8.84
C THR A 692 42.39 -63.37 -9.81
N VAL A 693 42.91 -63.06 -11.00
CA VAL A 693 43.53 -64.07 -11.88
C VAL A 693 44.65 -64.78 -11.11
N THR A 694 44.65 -66.11 -11.14
CA THR A 694 45.72 -66.97 -10.60
C THR A 694 46.57 -67.59 -11.71
N ASP A 695 47.71 -68.17 -11.37
CA ASP A 695 48.58 -68.85 -12.34
C ASP A 695 47.93 -70.06 -13.03
N ALA A 696 47.02 -70.76 -12.34
CA ALA A 696 46.19 -71.81 -12.95
C ALA A 696 45.27 -71.23 -14.04
N MET A 697 44.60 -70.10 -13.76
CA MET A 697 43.74 -69.43 -14.73
C MET A 697 44.51 -68.92 -15.97
N LYS A 698 45.81 -68.62 -15.87
CA LYS A 698 46.63 -68.25 -17.05
C LYS A 698 46.81 -69.41 -18.05
N GLN A 699 46.69 -70.66 -17.59
CA GLN A 699 46.84 -71.84 -18.44
C GLN A 699 45.56 -72.20 -19.20
N GLU A 700 44.39 -71.86 -18.65
CA GLU A 700 43.09 -72.08 -19.28
C GLU A 700 42.84 -71.14 -20.48
N THR A 701 41.71 -71.32 -21.18
CA THR A 701 41.25 -70.43 -22.25
C THR A 701 39.81 -70.03 -21.97
N TYR A 702 39.51 -68.74 -22.11
CA TYR A 702 38.20 -68.17 -21.78
C TYR A 702 37.58 -67.45 -22.97
N GLU A 703 36.26 -67.30 -22.97
CA GLU A 703 35.51 -66.51 -23.94
C GLU A 703 35.26 -65.09 -23.39
N ALA A 704 35.86 -64.10 -24.05
CA ALA A 704 35.46 -62.70 -23.89
C ALA A 704 34.25 -62.42 -24.79
N ARG A 705 33.03 -62.55 -24.25
CA ARG A 705 31.78 -62.34 -25.01
C ARG A 705 31.56 -60.88 -25.36
N TYR A 706 31.81 -59.99 -24.41
CA TYR A 706 31.54 -58.56 -24.53
C TYR A 706 32.76 -57.71 -24.16
N VAL A 707 32.93 -56.58 -24.84
CA VAL A 707 33.85 -55.50 -24.47
C VAL A 707 33.06 -54.26 -24.06
N TYR A 708 33.53 -53.59 -23.01
CA TYR A 708 33.04 -52.31 -22.51
C TYR A 708 34.18 -51.31 -22.63
N ARG A 709 34.08 -50.35 -23.56
CA ARG A 709 35.06 -49.26 -23.68
C ARG A 709 34.70 -48.19 -22.65
N HIS A 710 35.26 -48.33 -21.45
CA HIS A 710 34.87 -47.55 -20.29
C HIS A 710 35.36 -46.10 -20.43
N PHE A 711 34.60 -45.15 -19.88
CA PHE A 711 34.92 -43.72 -19.83
C PHE A 711 36.21 -43.39 -19.06
N ASN A 712 36.97 -44.38 -18.55
CA ASN A 712 38.31 -44.12 -18.01
C ASN A 712 39.41 -44.25 -19.09
N GLY A 713 39.06 -44.66 -20.31
CA GLY A 713 39.98 -44.90 -21.42
C GLY A 713 40.49 -46.35 -21.51
N SER A 714 40.09 -47.23 -20.59
CA SER A 714 40.39 -48.67 -20.65
C SER A 714 39.22 -49.47 -21.21
N ASN A 715 39.54 -50.52 -21.97
CA ASN A 715 38.60 -51.54 -22.37
C ASN A 715 38.50 -52.62 -21.27
N TYR A 716 37.28 -53.07 -20.97
CA TYR A 716 37.03 -54.16 -20.04
C TYR A 716 36.26 -55.29 -20.72
N LEU A 717 36.78 -56.51 -20.61
CA LEU A 717 36.20 -57.71 -21.21
C LEU A 717 35.34 -58.44 -20.17
N SER A 718 34.13 -58.86 -20.55
CA SER A 718 33.30 -59.76 -19.77
C SER A 718 33.68 -61.20 -20.11
N ILE A 719 34.31 -61.88 -19.15
CA ILE A 719 34.95 -63.19 -19.34
C ILE A 719 34.04 -64.33 -18.89
N TYR A 720 34.00 -65.40 -19.67
CA TYR A 720 33.26 -66.65 -19.40
C TYR A 720 34.21 -67.85 -19.59
N ASP A 721 34.07 -68.90 -18.79
CA ASP A 721 34.87 -70.12 -18.94
C ASP A 721 34.33 -71.08 -20.02
N ASN A 722 34.99 -72.22 -20.18
CA ASN A 722 34.61 -73.27 -21.13
C ASN A 722 33.26 -73.96 -20.81
N LYS A 723 32.69 -73.74 -19.63
CA LYS A 723 31.33 -74.16 -19.25
C LYS A 723 30.30 -73.04 -19.45
N GLY A 724 30.74 -71.88 -19.96
CA GLY A 724 29.91 -70.69 -20.14
C GLY A 724 29.59 -69.96 -18.84
N ILE A 725 30.27 -70.27 -17.72
CA ILE A 725 30.06 -69.61 -16.43
C ILE A 725 30.80 -68.28 -16.44
N TRP A 726 30.12 -67.21 -16.03
CA TRP A 726 30.70 -65.87 -16.02
C TRP A 726 31.74 -65.69 -14.90
N GLN A 727 32.96 -65.34 -15.29
CA GLN A 727 34.12 -65.25 -14.40
C GLN A 727 34.36 -63.84 -13.87
N GLY A 728 34.14 -62.79 -14.67
CA GLY A 728 34.25 -61.40 -14.19
C GLY A 728 34.42 -60.39 -15.32
N TYR A 729 34.59 -59.11 -14.94
CA TYR A 729 35.15 -58.10 -15.83
C TYR A 729 36.66 -57.97 -15.59
N ILE A 730 37.48 -57.97 -16.64
CA ILE A 730 38.93 -57.75 -16.59
C ILE A 730 39.33 -56.60 -17.51
N ASN A 731 40.40 -55.86 -17.21
CA ASN A 731 40.98 -54.92 -18.16
C ASN A 731 41.61 -55.70 -19.34
N GLU A 732 41.35 -55.29 -20.58
CA GLU A 732 41.82 -55.97 -21.79
C GLU A 732 43.35 -56.13 -21.84
N SER A 733 44.10 -55.17 -21.27
CA SER A 733 45.57 -55.22 -21.19
C SER A 733 46.13 -56.37 -20.32
N ALA A 734 45.31 -56.96 -19.45
CA ALA A 734 45.66 -58.17 -18.69
C ALA A 734 45.35 -59.48 -19.44
N THR A 735 45.05 -59.40 -20.74
CA THR A 735 44.70 -60.53 -21.60
C THR A 735 45.49 -60.52 -22.91
N ARG A 736 45.51 -61.65 -23.60
CA ARG A 736 45.89 -61.77 -25.02
C ARG A 736 44.83 -62.61 -25.74
N GLN A 737 44.48 -62.21 -26.96
CA GLN A 737 43.65 -63.04 -27.84
C GLN A 737 44.40 -64.33 -28.21
N VAL A 738 43.67 -65.44 -28.34
CA VAL A 738 44.13 -66.69 -28.95
C VAL A 738 43.12 -67.16 -29.99
N ASN A 739 43.52 -68.10 -30.86
CA ASN A 739 42.70 -68.61 -31.97
C ASN A 739 41.78 -69.77 -31.54
#